data_AF-A0A0C9YH02-F1
#
_entry.id   AF-A0A0C9YH02-F1
#
_cell.length_a   1.000
_cell.length_b   1.000
_cell.length_c   1.000
_cell.angle_alpha   90.00
_cell.angle_beta   90.00
_cell.angle_gamma   90.00
#
_symmetry.space_group_name_H-M   'P 1'
#
loop_
_entity.id
_entity.type
_entity.pdbx_description
1 polymer ?
#
loop_
_entity_poly.entity_id
_entity_poly.type
_entity_poly.pdbx_seq_one_letter_code
_entity_poly.pdbx_strand_id
1 'polypeptide(L)'
;MSDTGTPPVIPADLQPYNSYVQDPKWQRKFSIIWPSVLAFFVLASLPRVIRAIKKRRAFTGVFGVWEDLDGGSTRVYESVGDTPAGGRRKKRWRVENFLSAVGSVAYWSIPGLGLNAAQIVLVIGYLVTVILCMVLQAPLASNSNRPGFMAIAQFPVVFLFATKNSIVSLLLGPGNGYEKLNFIHRWSGRAMFFAALLHGSLWIQNHLVWDLPILGQQKETSGVASLGLLGVIVLSSLRPVRRWFYEVFWIVHILAFVAFVVTICYHTIYASPWIFPPLAFYGADILMRMFKVRIKDALLVPIDNQMTLIHIPHCTSGWTAGQHVRLRVFFSGRIFESHPLTILSAPPEVSCIAPASMPQGITLGARVSGDWTRALNEHAFKEAEEIKDLMIPEKQNTDTEKKVEQDESTTKFPEVPVQVMLDGPYGGCSVDLGDYESVLLFAGGAGATFTIGLLDDIVGRCVRQKRFRGEKTRRIEFAWCVRSFASIEWFSAALMDIATAAASPSSGLDLHISVYVTCLCNPEEIPPIPNCDVTTVRPSIYRVLMDLMTPPACSSSPSSSSSPSPSSPVDKREDEVDADVELDPPSNKLAWIGAGGGLAVCASGPEGLTREAANAVARLKLTKVGWEVGPVGLHTEVFAL
;
A
#
# COMPACT_ATOMS: atom_id res chain seq x y z
N MET A 1 56.42 42.93 -31.17
CA MET A 1 55.49 42.30 -30.23
C MET A 1 56.28 41.27 -29.45
N SER A 2 56.64 41.60 -28.21
CA SER A 2 57.37 40.70 -27.32
C SER A 2 56.48 39.54 -26.93
N ASP A 3 56.96 38.32 -27.16
CA ASP A 3 56.38 37.07 -26.70
C ASP A 3 56.35 37.06 -25.16
N THR A 4 55.23 37.51 -24.58
CA THR A 4 54.98 37.36 -23.14
C THR A 4 54.66 35.89 -22.93
N GLY A 5 55.72 35.11 -22.66
CA GLY A 5 55.66 33.67 -22.46
C GLY A 5 54.51 33.23 -21.55
N THR A 6 54.18 31.94 -21.67
CA THR A 6 53.05 31.32 -20.98
C THR A 6 53.09 31.64 -19.49
N PRO A 7 52.03 32.25 -18.92
CA PRO A 7 52.04 32.65 -17.52
C PRO A 7 52.26 31.42 -16.62
N PRO A 8 53.03 31.56 -15.52
CA PRO A 8 53.33 30.45 -14.64
C PRO A 8 52.03 29.87 -14.06
N VAL A 9 51.82 28.57 -14.26
CA VAL A 9 50.67 27.85 -13.70
C VAL A 9 50.96 27.58 -12.23
N ILE A 10 50.17 28.17 -11.34
CA ILE A 10 50.24 27.89 -9.90
C ILE A 10 50.01 26.38 -9.68
N PRO A 11 50.92 25.67 -8.97
CA PRO A 11 50.73 24.28 -8.61
C PRO A 11 49.35 24.01 -8.01
N ALA A 12 48.71 22.89 -8.37
CA ALA A 12 47.31 22.62 -8.04
C ALA A 12 47.01 22.60 -6.53
N ASP A 13 48.02 22.33 -5.70
CA ASP A 13 48.03 22.36 -4.24
C ASP A 13 48.04 23.78 -3.64
N LEU A 14 48.48 24.78 -4.40
CA LEU A 14 48.55 26.19 -3.99
C LEU A 14 47.40 27.05 -4.55
N GLN A 15 46.52 26.47 -5.37
CA GLN A 15 45.38 27.19 -5.92
C GLN A 15 44.25 27.36 -4.87
N PRO A 16 43.69 28.57 -4.70
CA PRO A 16 42.59 28.80 -3.76
C PRO A 16 41.35 27.99 -4.16
N TYR A 17 40.61 27.53 -3.16
CA TYR A 17 39.42 26.71 -3.37
C TYR A 17 38.34 27.46 -4.16
N ASN A 18 38.08 27.04 -5.39
CA ASN A 18 37.00 27.61 -6.20
C ASN A 18 35.74 26.75 -6.11
N SER A 19 34.76 27.21 -5.32
CA SER A 19 33.49 26.52 -5.11
C SER A 19 32.72 26.28 -6.41
N TYR A 20 32.76 27.22 -7.35
CA TYR A 20 32.02 27.12 -8.61
C TYR A 20 32.60 26.10 -9.59
N VAL A 21 33.83 25.63 -9.36
CA VAL A 21 34.48 24.59 -10.17
C VAL A 21 34.49 23.24 -9.44
N GLN A 22 34.75 23.24 -8.13
CA GLN A 22 34.89 22.00 -7.36
C GLN A 22 33.54 21.46 -6.89
N ASP A 23 32.62 22.29 -6.40
CA ASP A 23 31.35 21.82 -5.83
C ASP A 23 30.42 21.15 -6.87
N PRO A 24 30.32 21.62 -8.13
CA PRO A 24 29.56 20.90 -9.15
C PRO A 24 30.06 19.47 -9.42
N LYS A 25 31.36 19.19 -9.23
CA LYS A 25 31.88 17.82 -9.34
C LYS A 25 31.28 16.91 -8.29
N TRP A 26 31.02 17.43 -7.09
CA TRP A 26 30.38 16.67 -6.02
C TRP A 26 28.88 16.51 -6.22
N GLN A 27 28.20 17.48 -6.84
CA GLN A 27 26.83 17.27 -7.28
C GLN A 27 26.75 16.10 -8.28
N ARG A 28 27.69 16.05 -9.23
CA ARG A 28 27.79 14.93 -10.18
C ARG A 28 28.09 13.61 -9.47
N LYS A 29 29.02 13.58 -8.51
CA LYS A 29 29.30 12.37 -7.70
C LYS A 29 28.03 11.87 -7.00
N PHE A 30 27.33 12.75 -6.27
CA PHE A 30 26.05 12.41 -5.63
C PHE A 30 25.06 11.84 -6.65
N SER A 31 24.95 12.51 -7.81
CA SER A 31 24.04 12.13 -8.89
C SER A 31 24.48 10.95 -9.72
N ILE A 32 25.65 10.38 -9.48
CA ILE A 32 26.07 9.06 -9.98
C ILE A 32 25.78 8.00 -8.92
N ILE A 33 25.96 8.31 -7.64
CA ILE A 33 25.76 7.37 -6.53
C ILE A 33 24.30 6.94 -6.42
N TRP A 34 23.35 7.89 -6.33
CA TRP A 34 21.96 7.53 -6.08
C TRP A 34 21.32 6.73 -7.24
N PRO A 35 21.55 7.03 -8.53
CA PRO A 35 21.03 6.20 -9.60
C PRO A 35 21.71 4.83 -9.66
N SER A 36 22.98 4.71 -9.26
CA SER A 36 23.67 3.42 -9.21
C SER A 36 23.05 2.50 -8.15
N VAL A 37 22.71 3.05 -6.97
CA VAL A 37 21.97 2.32 -5.93
C VAL A 37 20.59 1.92 -6.44
N LEU A 38 19.87 2.82 -7.11
CA LEU A 38 18.57 2.52 -7.71
C LEU A 38 18.67 1.42 -8.77
N ALA A 39 19.66 1.49 -9.66
CA ALA A 39 19.91 0.51 -10.70
C ALA A 39 20.18 -0.87 -10.11
N PHE A 40 20.93 -0.96 -9.01
CA PHE A 40 21.12 -2.21 -8.27
C PHE A 40 19.77 -2.82 -7.82
N PHE A 41 18.87 -2.02 -7.26
CA PHE A 41 17.55 -2.52 -6.84
C PHE A 41 16.67 -2.94 -8.04
N VAL A 42 16.72 -2.22 -9.16
CA VAL A 42 16.02 -2.59 -10.39
C VAL A 42 16.56 -3.90 -10.97
N LEU A 43 17.88 -4.10 -10.96
CA LEU A 43 18.48 -5.36 -11.40
C LEU A 43 18.13 -6.51 -10.45
N ALA A 44 18.09 -6.24 -9.14
CA ALA A 44 17.67 -7.23 -8.14
C ALA A 44 16.18 -7.61 -8.26
N SER A 45 15.30 -6.68 -8.70
CA SER A 45 13.88 -6.96 -8.94
C SER A 45 13.59 -7.66 -10.26
N LEU A 46 14.52 -7.62 -11.22
CA LEU A 46 14.33 -8.12 -12.59
C LEU A 46 13.77 -9.56 -12.66
N PRO A 47 14.24 -10.55 -11.86
CA PRO A 47 13.66 -11.90 -11.90
C PRO A 47 12.18 -11.93 -11.50
N ARG A 48 11.75 -11.08 -10.56
CA ARG A 48 10.35 -10.97 -10.14
C ARG A 48 9.51 -10.30 -11.22
N VAL A 49 10.04 -9.25 -11.84
CA VAL A 49 9.41 -8.55 -12.96
C VAL A 49 9.20 -9.50 -14.14
N ILE A 50 10.23 -10.26 -14.53
CA ILE A 50 10.14 -11.25 -15.61
C ILE A 50 9.06 -12.30 -15.31
N ARG A 51 8.98 -12.80 -14.07
CA ARG A 51 7.90 -13.72 -13.67
C ARG A 51 6.53 -13.06 -13.75
N ALA A 52 6.39 -11.82 -13.30
CA ALA A 52 5.13 -11.07 -13.38
C ALA A 52 4.69 -10.80 -14.82
N ILE A 53 5.64 -10.52 -15.73
CA ILE A 53 5.38 -10.39 -17.18
C ILE A 53 4.89 -11.73 -17.75
N LYS A 54 5.58 -12.84 -17.45
CA LYS A 54 5.16 -14.18 -17.89
C LYS A 54 3.75 -14.54 -17.40
N LYS A 55 3.39 -14.10 -16.20
CA LYS A 55 2.07 -14.28 -15.60
C LYS A 55 1.06 -13.19 -15.98
N ARG A 56 1.38 -12.28 -16.91
CA ARG A 56 0.52 -11.16 -17.33
C ARG A 56 -0.04 -10.31 -16.17
N ARG A 57 0.71 -10.19 -15.07
CA ARG A 57 0.40 -9.32 -13.93
C ARG A 57 1.15 -8.00 -13.98
N ALA A 58 2.22 -7.93 -14.76
CA ALA A 58 2.97 -6.69 -14.96
C ALA A 58 2.28 -5.82 -16.02
N PHE A 59 2.27 -4.51 -15.78
CA PHE A 59 1.85 -3.48 -16.73
C PHE A 59 0.38 -3.50 -17.18
N THR A 60 -0.46 -4.37 -16.63
CA THR A 60 -1.89 -4.47 -16.99
C THR A 60 -2.63 -3.13 -16.85
N GLY A 61 -2.33 -2.36 -15.80
CA GLY A 61 -2.95 -1.07 -15.53
C GLY A 61 -2.21 0.16 -16.08
N VAL A 62 -1.27 0.00 -17.01
CA VAL A 62 -0.49 1.13 -17.55
C VAL A 62 -1.38 2.09 -18.35
N PHE A 63 -2.34 1.57 -19.11
CA PHE A 63 -3.27 2.36 -19.93
C PHE A 63 -4.59 2.72 -19.23
N GLY A 64 -4.66 2.44 -17.93
CA GLY A 64 -5.84 2.70 -17.10
C GLY A 64 -6.86 1.58 -17.16
N VAL A 65 -8.08 1.86 -16.68
CA VAL A 65 -9.23 0.95 -16.78
C VAL A 65 -9.90 1.14 -18.15
N TRP A 66 -10.33 0.05 -18.79
CA TRP A 66 -11.06 0.11 -20.06
C TRP A 66 -12.17 -0.94 -20.14
N GLU A 67 -13.00 -0.80 -21.16
CA GLU A 67 -14.08 -1.71 -21.51
C GLU A 67 -13.59 -2.60 -22.65
N ASP A 68 -13.71 -3.91 -22.46
CA ASP A 68 -13.54 -4.85 -23.56
C ASP A 68 -14.81 -4.82 -24.42
N LEU A 69 -14.69 -4.27 -25.64
CA LEU A 69 -15.80 -4.13 -26.59
C LEU A 69 -16.19 -5.47 -27.22
N ASP A 70 -15.31 -6.46 -27.18
CA ASP A 70 -15.58 -7.82 -27.59
C ASP A 70 -16.30 -8.53 -26.43
N GLY A 71 -17.63 -8.36 -26.35
CA GLY A 71 -18.53 -8.98 -25.36
C GLY A 71 -18.59 -10.52 -25.38
N GLY A 72 -17.50 -11.20 -25.70
CA GLY A 72 -17.45 -12.64 -25.84
C GLY A 72 -16.08 -13.12 -26.29
N SER A 73 -15.17 -13.34 -25.34
CA SER A 73 -14.39 -14.57 -25.38
C SER A 73 -13.89 -14.88 -23.98
N THR A 74 -14.52 -15.86 -23.34
CA THR A 74 -13.75 -16.80 -22.52
C THR A 74 -12.68 -17.35 -23.47
N ARG A 75 -11.49 -16.73 -23.49
CA ARG A 75 -10.37 -17.26 -24.24
C ARG A 75 -10.03 -18.58 -23.58
N VAL A 76 -10.51 -19.67 -24.18
CA VAL A 76 -10.12 -21.03 -23.84
C VAL A 76 -8.64 -21.11 -24.15
N TYR A 77 -7.81 -20.97 -23.12
CA TYR A 77 -6.38 -21.10 -23.23
C TYR A 77 -5.98 -22.56 -23.04
N GLU A 78 -5.15 -23.04 -23.96
CA GLU A 78 -4.58 -24.39 -23.98
C GLU A 78 -3.74 -24.64 -22.72
N SER A 79 -4.05 -25.71 -21.99
CA SER A 79 -3.35 -26.09 -20.76
C SER A 79 -1.88 -26.36 -21.06
N VAL A 80 -0.97 -25.59 -20.47
CA VAL A 80 0.46 -25.93 -20.48
C VAL A 80 0.63 -27.17 -19.60
N GLY A 81 1.09 -28.26 -20.21
CA GLY A 81 1.23 -29.55 -19.55
C GLY A 81 2.06 -29.53 -18.27
N ASP A 82 1.68 -30.42 -17.35
CA ASP A 82 2.34 -30.63 -16.06
C ASP A 82 3.85 -30.77 -16.22
N THR A 83 4.60 -29.86 -15.60
CA THR A 83 6.05 -29.99 -15.51
C THR A 83 6.37 -30.93 -14.34
N PRO A 84 7.08 -32.06 -14.56
CA PRO A 84 7.36 -33.00 -13.49
C PRO A 84 8.20 -32.36 -12.39
N ALA A 85 7.77 -32.55 -11.14
CA ALA A 85 8.45 -32.07 -9.94
C ALA A 85 9.82 -32.77 -9.76
N GLY A 86 10.88 -32.20 -10.35
CA GLY A 86 12.23 -32.74 -10.29
C GLY A 86 12.89 -32.63 -8.91
N GLY A 87 13.33 -33.77 -8.37
CA GLY A 87 13.95 -33.98 -7.06
C GLY A 87 15.34 -33.38 -6.81
N ARG A 88 15.73 -32.28 -7.45
CA ARG A 88 17.01 -31.56 -7.19
C ARG A 88 16.91 -30.47 -6.11
N ARG A 89 15.79 -30.40 -5.39
CA ARG A 89 15.33 -29.20 -4.65
C ARG A 89 15.90 -29.02 -3.23
N LYS A 90 16.40 -30.07 -2.56
CA LYS A 90 16.76 -30.02 -1.12
C LYS A 90 17.98 -29.16 -0.75
N LYS A 91 19.03 -29.08 -1.59
CA LYS A 91 20.28 -28.35 -1.24
C LYS A 91 20.18 -26.83 -1.47
N ARG A 92 19.48 -26.42 -2.53
CA ARG A 92 19.18 -25.00 -2.86
C ARG A 92 18.17 -24.38 -1.88
N TRP A 93 17.23 -25.19 -1.39
CA TRP A 93 16.22 -24.81 -0.41
C TRP A 93 16.81 -24.34 0.94
N ARG A 94 17.90 -24.96 1.44
CA ARG A 94 18.53 -24.53 2.71
C ARG A 94 19.18 -23.14 2.63
N VAL A 95 19.86 -22.82 1.51
CA VAL A 95 20.51 -21.52 1.31
C VAL A 95 19.48 -20.42 1.08
N GLU A 96 18.43 -20.69 0.30
CA GLU A 96 17.33 -19.75 0.08
C GLU A 96 16.54 -19.47 1.37
N ASN A 97 16.35 -20.47 2.23
CA ASN A 97 15.71 -20.30 3.55
C ASN A 97 16.60 -19.52 4.53
N PHE A 98 17.92 -19.75 4.54
CA PHE A 98 18.85 -18.97 5.36
C PHE A 98 18.86 -17.49 4.94
N LEU A 99 18.96 -17.20 3.64
CA LEU A 99 18.89 -15.83 3.11
C LEU A 99 17.53 -15.17 3.36
N SER A 100 16.43 -15.94 3.27
CA SER A 100 15.07 -15.48 3.60
C SER A 100 14.90 -15.18 5.09
N ALA A 101 15.56 -15.95 5.96
CA ALA A 101 15.56 -15.75 7.41
C ALA A 101 16.42 -14.54 7.82
N VAL A 102 17.59 -14.32 7.21
CA VAL A 102 18.36 -13.08 7.40
C VAL A 102 17.60 -11.88 6.86
N GLY A 103 16.90 -12.04 5.73
CA GLY A 103 15.99 -11.04 5.18
C GLY A 103 14.73 -10.79 6.02
N SER A 104 14.44 -11.60 7.04
CA SER A 104 13.26 -11.40 7.90
C SER A 104 13.36 -10.15 8.77
N VAL A 105 14.59 -9.79 9.17
CA VAL A 105 14.89 -8.56 9.92
C VAL A 105 14.47 -7.33 9.12
N ALA A 106 14.53 -7.39 7.79
CA ALA A 106 14.12 -6.30 6.90
C ALA A 106 12.66 -5.88 7.08
N TYR A 107 11.78 -6.80 7.50
CA TYR A 107 10.35 -6.53 7.72
C TYR A 107 10.05 -5.94 9.10
N TRP A 108 11.00 -5.96 10.02
CA TRP A 108 10.78 -5.41 11.36
C TRP A 108 10.47 -3.93 11.27
N SER A 109 9.40 -3.49 11.93
CA SER A 109 9.06 -2.07 12.04
C SER A 109 8.93 -1.63 13.50
N ILE A 110 9.60 -0.51 13.81
CA ILE A 110 9.62 0.11 15.13
C ILE A 110 8.41 1.03 15.27
N PRO A 111 7.70 1.03 16.42
CA PRO A 111 6.60 1.95 16.66
C PRO A 111 6.98 3.43 16.45
N GLY A 112 6.09 4.20 15.80
CA GLY A 112 6.21 5.65 15.66
C GLY A 112 6.97 6.15 14.42
N LEU A 113 7.94 5.38 13.90
CA LEU A 113 8.75 5.81 12.75
C LEU A 113 8.06 5.62 11.39
N GLY A 114 7.11 4.69 11.29
CA GLY A 114 6.41 4.36 10.03
C GLY A 114 7.35 3.84 8.94
N LEU A 115 8.52 3.31 9.32
CA LEU A 115 9.50 2.68 8.44
C LEU A 115 9.79 1.26 8.94
N ASN A 116 10.11 0.36 8.01
CA ASN A 116 10.72 -0.93 8.33
C ASN A 116 12.25 -0.83 8.37
N ALA A 117 12.93 -1.85 8.91
CA ALA A 117 14.38 -1.85 9.08
C ALA A 117 15.13 -1.65 7.75
N ALA A 118 14.66 -2.24 6.64
CA ALA A 118 15.27 -2.03 5.33
C ALA A 118 15.15 -0.58 4.84
N GLN A 119 13.98 0.04 5.03
CA GLN A 119 13.77 1.45 4.71
C GLN A 119 14.64 2.35 5.59
N ILE A 120 14.82 2.02 6.88
CA ILE A 120 15.72 2.75 7.79
C ILE A 120 17.15 2.69 7.27
N VAL A 121 17.67 1.51 6.93
CA VAL A 121 19.03 1.35 6.38
C VAL A 121 19.19 2.16 5.09
N LEU A 122 18.20 2.10 4.19
CA LEU A 122 18.23 2.86 2.93
C LEU A 122 18.25 4.38 3.18
N VAL A 123 17.40 4.88 4.09
CA VAL A 123 17.35 6.29 4.46
C VAL A 123 18.65 6.73 5.11
N ILE A 124 19.19 5.97 6.06
CA ILE A 124 20.48 6.29 6.70
C ILE A 124 21.60 6.32 5.66
N GLY A 125 21.69 5.31 4.78
CA GLY A 125 22.68 5.29 3.71
C GLY A 125 22.57 6.50 2.77
N TYR A 126 21.34 6.90 2.43
CA TYR A 126 21.10 8.11 1.64
C TYR A 126 21.55 9.39 2.38
N LEU A 127 21.15 9.56 3.65
CA LEU A 127 21.53 10.72 4.46
C LEU A 127 23.04 10.81 4.66
N VAL A 128 23.69 9.70 4.96
CA VAL A 128 25.15 9.60 5.07
C VAL A 128 25.81 10.00 3.76
N THR A 129 25.29 9.54 2.60
CA THR A 129 25.81 9.93 1.29
C THR A 129 25.72 11.44 1.06
N VAL A 130 24.56 12.04 1.38
CA VAL A 130 24.35 13.50 1.28
C VAL A 130 25.34 14.25 2.18
N ILE A 131 25.49 13.82 3.45
CA ILE A 131 26.42 14.44 4.41
C ILE A 131 27.87 14.30 3.92
N LEU A 132 28.30 13.11 3.49
CA LEU A 132 29.66 12.89 2.99
C LEU A 132 29.97 13.78 1.76
N CYS A 133 29.04 13.88 0.80
CA CYS A 133 29.24 14.76 -0.36
C CYS A 133 29.25 16.25 0.01
N MET A 134 28.65 16.61 1.15
CA MET A 134 28.61 17.96 1.70
C MET A 134 29.89 18.32 2.46
N VAL A 135 30.44 17.40 3.27
CA VAL A 135 31.54 17.72 4.20
C VAL A 135 32.92 17.29 3.71
N LEU A 136 33.02 16.26 2.87
CA LEU A 136 34.32 15.75 2.42
C LEU A 136 35.04 16.75 1.53
N GLN A 137 36.30 17.05 1.90
CA GLN A 137 37.19 17.96 1.18
C GLN A 137 36.57 19.36 0.95
N ALA A 138 35.72 19.81 1.88
CA ALA A 138 35.09 21.12 1.83
C ALA A 138 35.33 21.86 3.16
N PRO A 139 36.06 22.99 3.16
CA PRO A 139 36.18 23.83 4.35
C PRO A 139 34.87 24.59 4.57
N LEU A 140 33.88 23.98 5.25
CA LEU A 140 32.51 24.50 5.33
C LEU A 140 32.42 25.92 5.91
N ALA A 141 33.28 26.26 6.87
CA ALA A 141 33.30 27.60 7.48
C ALA A 141 33.58 28.71 6.44
N SER A 142 34.43 28.45 5.45
CA SER A 142 34.74 29.41 4.38
C SER A 142 33.98 29.13 3.07
N ASN A 143 33.44 27.91 2.90
CA ASN A 143 32.67 27.50 1.73
C ASN A 143 31.20 27.24 2.08
N SER A 144 30.40 28.29 2.11
CA SER A 144 28.95 28.19 2.29
C SER A 144 28.22 27.63 1.06
N ASN A 145 28.82 27.65 -0.14
CA ASN A 145 28.16 27.23 -1.38
C ASN A 145 27.93 25.72 -1.47
N ARG A 146 28.84 24.91 -0.91
CA ARG A 146 28.80 23.45 -1.00
C ARG A 146 27.45 22.84 -0.55
N PRO A 147 26.92 23.16 0.64
CA PRO A 147 25.59 22.71 1.04
C PRO A 147 24.47 23.15 0.08
N GLY A 148 24.57 24.35 -0.52
CA GLY A 148 23.59 24.84 -1.50
C GLY A 148 23.58 24.02 -2.78
N PHE A 149 24.77 23.68 -3.30
CA PHE A 149 24.91 22.75 -4.42
C PHE A 149 24.34 21.36 -4.09
N MET A 150 24.53 20.85 -2.87
CA MET A 150 23.94 19.58 -2.44
C MET A 150 22.42 19.66 -2.27
N ALA A 151 21.86 20.79 -1.87
CA ALA A 151 20.41 20.99 -1.82
C ALA A 151 19.80 20.85 -3.22
N ILE A 152 20.37 21.55 -4.21
CA ILE A 152 19.88 21.53 -5.60
C ILE A 152 20.04 20.13 -6.23
N ALA A 153 21.14 19.42 -5.96
CA ALA A 153 21.40 18.09 -6.54
C ALA A 153 20.36 17.02 -6.12
N GLN A 154 19.59 17.28 -5.05
CA GLN A 154 18.55 16.37 -4.57
C GLN A 154 17.21 16.51 -5.31
N PHE A 155 17.02 17.56 -6.13
CA PHE A 155 15.78 17.82 -6.86
C PHE A 155 15.27 16.61 -7.67
N PRO A 156 16.10 15.92 -8.48
CA PRO A 156 15.64 14.74 -9.22
C PRO A 156 15.12 13.63 -8.31
N VAL A 157 15.76 13.40 -7.16
CA VAL A 157 15.36 12.36 -6.19
C VAL A 157 14.01 12.71 -5.55
N VAL A 158 13.83 13.96 -5.14
CA VAL A 158 12.56 14.43 -4.53
C VAL A 158 11.39 14.19 -5.49
N PHE A 159 11.57 14.46 -6.79
CA PHE A 159 10.49 14.34 -7.78
C PHE A 159 10.24 12.93 -8.28
N LEU A 160 11.30 12.14 -8.52
CA LEU A 160 11.18 10.77 -9.02
C LEU A 160 10.32 9.88 -8.11
N PHE A 161 10.36 10.13 -6.80
CA PHE A 161 9.61 9.39 -5.77
C PHE A 161 8.34 10.12 -5.30
N ALA A 162 7.98 11.26 -5.90
CA ALA A 162 6.74 11.97 -5.63
C ALA A 162 5.60 11.60 -6.59
N THR A 163 5.94 11.25 -7.84
CA THR A 163 4.97 11.04 -8.92
C THR A 163 4.18 9.74 -8.74
N LYS A 164 2.89 9.76 -9.12
CA LYS A 164 2.00 8.59 -8.96
C LYS A 164 2.28 7.52 -10.01
N ASN A 165 2.53 7.93 -11.25
CA ASN A 165 2.97 7.05 -12.34
C ASN A 165 4.51 7.02 -12.40
N SER A 166 5.16 6.69 -11.28
CA SER A 166 6.62 6.66 -11.22
C SER A 166 7.17 5.56 -12.13
N ILE A 167 8.11 5.93 -13.01
CA ILE A 167 8.87 4.98 -13.84
C ILE A 167 9.58 3.95 -12.97
N VAL A 168 10.00 4.32 -11.77
CA VAL A 168 10.62 3.40 -10.81
C VAL A 168 9.65 2.32 -10.37
N SER A 169 8.38 2.66 -10.14
CA SER A 169 7.34 1.68 -9.80
C SER A 169 7.19 0.63 -10.91
N LEU A 170 7.19 1.08 -12.17
CA LEU A 170 7.14 0.20 -13.34
C LEU A 170 8.35 -0.73 -13.43
N LEU A 171 9.56 -0.22 -13.16
CA LEU A 171 10.81 -0.99 -13.21
C LEU A 171 10.96 -1.98 -12.04
N LEU A 172 10.45 -1.65 -10.86
CA LEU A 172 10.49 -2.55 -9.70
C LEU A 172 9.42 -3.66 -9.78
N GLY A 173 8.38 -3.45 -10.60
CA GLY A 173 7.32 -4.41 -10.85
C GLY A 173 6.12 -4.29 -9.89
N PRO A 174 5.11 -5.16 -10.07
CA PRO A 174 3.84 -5.08 -9.34
C PRO A 174 4.00 -5.00 -7.82
N GLY A 175 3.16 -4.16 -7.20
CA GLY A 175 3.11 -3.92 -5.76
C GLY A 175 4.24 -3.08 -5.17
N ASN A 176 5.08 -2.48 -6.00
CA ASN A 176 5.99 -1.39 -5.61
C ASN A 176 5.44 -0.05 -6.08
N GLY A 177 4.18 0.25 -5.75
CA GLY A 177 3.52 1.50 -6.14
C GLY A 177 4.18 2.73 -5.52
N TYR A 178 3.77 3.92 -5.99
CA TYR A 178 4.31 5.20 -5.50
C TYR A 178 4.13 5.36 -3.99
N GLU A 179 3.06 4.81 -3.42
CA GLU A 179 2.76 4.83 -1.99
C GLU A 179 3.84 4.14 -1.14
N LYS A 180 4.43 3.06 -1.66
CA LYS A 180 5.53 2.33 -0.99
C LYS A 180 6.87 3.02 -1.11
N LEU A 181 7.05 3.85 -2.14
CA LEU A 181 8.31 4.53 -2.45
C LEU A 181 8.36 5.98 -1.93
N ASN A 182 7.19 6.57 -1.63
CA ASN A 182 7.08 7.98 -1.24
C ASN A 182 7.84 8.34 0.04
N PHE A 183 8.22 7.36 0.89
CA PHE A 183 9.10 7.67 2.03
C PHE A 183 10.43 8.28 1.59
N ILE A 184 10.95 7.93 0.40
CA ILE A 184 12.18 8.51 -0.14
C ILE A 184 11.96 9.99 -0.45
N HIS A 185 10.84 10.38 -1.09
CA HIS A 185 10.47 11.78 -1.31
C HIS A 185 10.45 12.58 0.01
N ARG A 186 9.84 12.01 1.06
CA ARG A 186 9.77 12.68 2.37
C ARG A 186 11.15 12.88 3.01
N TRP A 187 12.02 11.88 2.95
CA TRP A 187 13.35 11.95 3.57
C TRP A 187 14.35 12.76 2.73
N SER A 188 14.29 12.68 1.40
CA SER A 188 15.10 13.54 0.52
C SER A 188 14.67 15.01 0.60
N GLY A 189 13.37 15.29 0.74
CA GLY A 189 12.89 16.66 0.99
C GLY A 189 13.44 17.25 2.31
N ARG A 190 13.51 16.45 3.37
CA ARG A 190 14.12 16.87 4.65
C ARG A 190 15.63 17.08 4.53
N ALA A 191 16.33 16.19 3.82
CA ALA A 191 17.77 16.31 3.59
C ALA A 191 18.11 17.53 2.72
N MET A 192 17.28 17.83 1.72
CA MET A 192 17.36 19.05 0.90
C MET A 192 17.16 20.30 1.75
N PHE A 193 16.16 20.30 2.64
CA PHE A 193 15.94 21.42 3.56
C PHE A 193 17.09 21.61 4.55
N PHE A 194 17.62 20.53 5.11
CA PHE A 194 18.80 20.60 5.97
C PHE A 194 20.01 21.20 5.24
N ALA A 195 20.28 20.76 4.01
CA ALA A 195 21.37 21.30 3.20
C ALA A 195 21.16 22.80 2.86
N ALA A 196 19.92 23.20 2.58
CA ALA A 196 19.57 24.60 2.31
C ALA A 196 19.67 25.48 3.58
N LEU A 197 19.25 24.98 4.74
CA LEU A 197 19.41 25.66 6.02
C LEU A 197 20.89 25.84 6.38
N LEU A 198 21.71 24.80 6.16
CA LEU A 198 23.14 24.90 6.39
C LEU A 198 23.80 25.91 5.43
N HIS A 199 23.41 25.89 4.16
CA HIS A 199 23.84 26.89 3.17
C HIS A 199 23.51 28.32 3.63
N GLY A 200 22.23 28.56 3.95
CA GLY A 200 21.77 29.89 4.36
C GLY A 200 22.42 30.36 5.66
N SER A 201 22.55 29.49 6.66
CA SER A 201 23.18 29.84 7.95
C SER A 201 24.66 30.16 7.82
N LEU A 202 25.45 29.35 7.10
CA LEU A 202 26.86 29.63 6.82
C LEU A 202 27.02 30.92 6.00
N TRP A 203 26.12 31.15 5.06
CA TRP A 203 26.15 32.35 4.24
C TRP A 203 25.83 33.62 5.06
N ILE A 204 24.83 33.56 5.94
CA ILE A 204 24.50 34.63 6.89
C ILE A 204 25.68 34.86 7.84
N GLN A 205 26.29 33.81 8.37
CA GLN A 205 27.47 33.92 9.24
C GLN A 205 28.61 34.67 8.53
N ASN A 206 28.89 34.34 7.27
CA ASN A 206 29.91 35.05 6.49
C ASN A 206 29.57 36.54 6.35
N HIS A 207 28.30 36.89 6.12
CA HIS A 207 27.89 38.29 6.02
C HIS A 207 28.05 39.04 7.35
N LEU A 208 27.73 38.40 8.47
CA LEU A 208 27.93 38.97 9.79
C LEU A 208 29.40 39.16 10.16
N VAL A 209 30.27 38.20 9.79
CA VAL A 209 31.72 38.28 10.08
C VAL A 209 32.41 39.38 9.27
N TRP A 210 31.98 39.58 8.02
CA TRP A 210 32.58 40.56 7.10
C TRP A 210 31.80 41.89 7.01
N ASP A 211 30.81 42.09 7.87
CA ASP A 211 29.94 43.29 7.93
C ASP A 211 29.29 43.65 6.57
N LEU A 212 28.79 42.62 5.88
CA LEU A 212 28.10 42.74 4.59
C LEU A 212 26.57 42.74 4.77
N PRO A 213 25.81 43.51 3.97
CA PRO A 213 24.36 43.51 4.05
C PRO A 213 23.78 42.15 3.63
N ILE A 214 22.94 41.56 4.49
CA ILE A 214 22.25 40.27 4.24
C ILE A 214 21.19 40.42 3.14
N LEU A 215 20.48 41.55 3.14
CA LEU A 215 19.48 41.90 2.14
C LEU A 215 20.02 43.06 1.30
N GLY A 216 20.01 42.90 -0.02
CA GLY A 216 20.64 43.86 -0.92
C GLY A 216 20.54 43.45 -2.38
N GLN A 217 21.54 42.72 -2.88
CA GLN A 217 21.53 42.34 -4.30
C GLN A 217 20.44 41.30 -4.58
N GLN A 218 20.11 41.17 -5.87
CA GLN A 218 19.06 40.28 -6.34
C GLN A 218 19.32 38.83 -5.92
N LYS A 219 20.59 38.42 -5.91
CA LYS A 219 21.02 37.06 -5.58
C LYS A 219 20.73 36.70 -4.12
N GLU A 220 21.06 37.59 -3.18
CA GLU A 220 20.85 37.36 -1.75
C GLU A 220 19.36 37.38 -1.41
N THR A 221 18.66 38.38 -1.94
CA THR A 221 17.22 38.57 -1.71
C THR A 221 16.42 37.37 -2.21
N SER A 222 16.71 36.90 -3.43
CA SER A 222 16.07 35.69 -3.96
C SER A 222 16.49 34.41 -3.21
N GLY A 223 17.70 34.35 -2.67
CA GLY A 223 18.17 33.24 -1.83
C GLY A 223 17.41 33.13 -0.51
N VAL A 224 17.22 34.25 0.19
CA VAL A 224 16.41 34.32 1.41
C VAL A 224 14.95 33.97 1.11
N ALA A 225 14.39 34.49 0.01
CA ALA A 225 13.04 34.15 -0.43
C ALA A 225 12.90 32.64 -0.73
N SER A 226 13.85 32.04 -1.45
CA SER A 226 13.86 30.59 -1.72
C SER A 226 13.96 29.76 -0.44
N LEU A 227 14.79 30.15 0.53
CA LEU A 227 14.89 29.45 1.81
C LEU A 227 13.58 29.54 2.61
N GLY A 228 12.95 30.72 2.63
CA GLY A 228 11.65 30.95 3.25
C GLY A 228 10.54 30.08 2.63
N LEU A 229 10.44 30.07 1.30
CA LEU A 229 9.49 29.23 0.56
C LEU A 229 9.72 27.74 0.81
N LEU A 230 10.98 27.29 0.81
CA LEU A 230 11.30 25.91 1.16
C LEU A 230 10.91 25.58 2.61
N GLY A 231 11.09 26.53 3.53
CA GLY A 231 10.60 26.42 4.91
C GLY A 231 9.08 26.25 4.97
N VAL A 232 8.31 27.06 4.23
CA VAL A 232 6.84 26.92 4.12
C VAL A 232 6.45 25.54 3.60
N ILE A 233 7.11 25.06 2.54
CA ILE A 233 6.87 23.72 1.98
C ILE A 233 7.08 22.66 3.07
N VAL A 234 8.18 22.70 3.81
CA VAL A 234 8.51 21.66 4.81
C VAL A 234 7.61 21.72 6.05
N LEU A 235 7.36 22.92 6.58
CA LEU A 235 6.53 23.10 7.78
C LEU A 235 5.07 22.72 7.53
N SER A 236 4.51 23.13 6.40
CA SER A 236 3.16 22.70 5.98
C SER A 236 3.09 21.20 5.69
N SER A 237 4.22 20.56 5.39
CA SER A 237 4.33 19.12 5.15
C SER A 237 4.57 18.30 6.44
N LEU A 238 4.44 18.86 7.64
CA LEU A 238 4.55 18.06 8.86
C LEU A 238 3.36 17.09 9.00
N ARG A 239 3.60 15.91 9.63
CA ARG A 239 2.57 14.86 9.77
C ARG A 239 1.28 15.35 10.45
N PRO A 240 1.32 16.18 11.52
CA PRO A 240 0.11 16.72 12.12
C PRO A 240 -0.69 17.60 11.14
N VAL A 241 -0.01 18.50 10.42
CA VAL A 241 -0.65 19.42 9.46
C VAL A 241 -1.33 18.64 8.35
N ARG A 242 -0.65 17.67 7.74
CA ARG A 242 -1.24 16.85 6.66
C ARG A 242 -2.41 15.99 7.10
N ARG A 243 -2.49 15.64 8.39
CA ARG A 243 -3.60 14.83 8.93
C ARG A 243 -4.84 15.65 9.20
N TRP A 244 -4.68 16.89 9.66
CA TRP A 244 -5.81 17.74 10.04
C TRP A 244 -6.25 18.68 8.92
N PHE A 245 -5.32 19.09 8.05
CA PHE A 245 -5.56 20.08 7.00
C PHE A 245 -4.95 19.63 5.66
N TYR A 246 -5.35 18.45 5.18
CA TYR A 246 -4.76 17.85 3.97
C TYR A 246 -4.92 18.75 2.72
N GLU A 247 -6.11 19.30 2.49
CA GLU A 247 -6.39 20.15 1.33
C GLU A 247 -5.53 21.44 1.35
N VAL A 248 -5.44 22.10 2.51
CA VAL A 248 -4.59 23.29 2.70
C VAL A 248 -3.13 22.94 2.47
N PHE A 249 -2.66 21.83 3.05
CA PHE A 249 -1.31 21.32 2.81
C PHE A 249 -1.05 21.15 1.31
N TRP A 250 -1.95 20.49 0.58
CA TRP A 250 -1.75 20.20 -0.83
C TRP A 250 -1.66 21.48 -1.68
N ILE A 251 -2.59 22.42 -1.47
CA ILE A 251 -2.59 23.72 -2.18
C ILE A 251 -1.32 24.51 -1.88
N VAL A 252 -0.99 24.69 -0.61
CA VAL A 252 0.20 25.45 -0.18
C VAL A 252 1.47 24.80 -0.73
N HIS A 253 1.57 23.47 -0.67
CA HIS A 253 2.76 22.75 -1.14
C HIS A 253 2.99 22.96 -2.64
N ILE A 254 1.95 22.87 -3.47
CA ILE A 254 2.08 23.04 -4.93
C ILE A 254 2.39 24.50 -5.29
N LEU A 255 1.66 25.47 -4.72
CA LEU A 255 1.88 26.88 -5.03
C LEU A 255 3.26 27.35 -4.54
N ALA A 256 3.66 26.99 -3.31
CA ALA A 256 4.97 27.33 -2.77
C ALA A 256 6.10 26.63 -3.53
N PHE A 257 5.89 25.41 -4.03
CA PHE A 257 6.86 24.73 -4.89
C PHE A 257 7.09 25.49 -6.20
N VAL A 258 6.02 25.92 -6.89
CA VAL A 258 6.15 26.69 -8.13
C VAL A 258 6.91 27.99 -7.87
N ALA A 259 6.55 28.72 -6.81
CA ALA A 259 7.26 29.93 -6.40
C ALA A 259 8.74 29.64 -6.03
N PHE A 260 9.01 28.53 -5.36
CA PHE A 260 10.37 28.11 -5.00
C PHE A 260 11.23 27.83 -6.24
N VAL A 261 10.70 27.14 -7.26
CA VAL A 261 11.42 26.89 -8.51
C VAL A 261 11.73 28.19 -9.27
N VAL A 262 10.80 29.14 -9.28
CA VAL A 262 11.03 30.45 -9.91
C VAL A 262 12.13 31.21 -9.16
N THR A 263 12.02 31.31 -7.84
CA THR A 263 12.99 32.06 -7.02
C THR A 263 14.39 31.45 -7.03
N ILE A 264 14.52 30.11 -7.03
CA ILE A 264 15.84 29.46 -7.06
C ILE A 264 16.57 29.67 -8.39
N CYS A 265 15.83 29.77 -9.50
CA CYS A 265 16.40 30.12 -10.81
C CYS A 265 16.95 31.56 -10.84
N TYR A 266 16.32 32.49 -10.13
CA TYR A 266 16.86 33.85 -9.95
C TYR A 266 18.03 33.89 -8.96
N HIS A 267 18.04 33.00 -7.97
CA HIS A 267 19.12 32.92 -7.00
C HIS A 267 20.44 32.39 -7.62
N THR A 268 20.37 31.41 -8.52
CA THR A 268 21.58 30.82 -9.09
C THR A 268 21.38 30.14 -10.44
N ILE A 269 22.23 30.48 -11.40
CA ILE A 269 22.28 29.83 -12.73
C ILE A 269 22.62 28.33 -12.62
N TYR A 270 23.28 27.92 -11.54
CA TYR A 270 23.66 26.53 -11.31
C TYR A 270 22.45 25.65 -10.95
N ALA A 271 21.27 26.23 -10.68
CA ALA A 271 20.03 25.48 -10.47
C ALA A 271 19.49 24.87 -11.78
N SER A 272 19.64 25.57 -12.91
CA SER A 272 18.96 25.24 -14.18
C SER A 272 19.10 23.76 -14.62
N PRO A 273 20.30 23.14 -14.64
CA PRO A 273 20.45 21.73 -15.03
C PRO A 273 19.66 20.75 -14.15
N TRP A 274 19.37 21.14 -12.90
CA TRP A 274 18.69 20.30 -11.91
C TRP A 274 17.17 20.52 -11.88
N ILE A 275 16.65 21.52 -12.60
CA ILE A 275 15.21 21.76 -12.76
C ILE A 275 14.61 20.86 -13.84
N PHE A 276 15.37 20.55 -14.91
CA PHE A 276 14.85 19.77 -16.04
C PHE A 276 14.42 18.33 -15.66
N PRO A 277 15.17 17.55 -14.84
CA PRO A 277 14.72 16.20 -14.48
C PRO A 277 13.39 16.17 -13.69
N PRO A 278 13.19 17.00 -12.64
CA PRO A 278 11.87 17.19 -12.02
C PRO A 278 10.75 17.48 -13.01
N LEU A 279 10.97 18.42 -13.93
CA LEU A 279 9.98 18.80 -14.94
C LEU A 279 9.65 17.63 -15.86
N ALA A 280 10.65 16.85 -16.27
CA ALA A 280 10.46 15.66 -17.08
C ALA A 280 9.67 14.57 -16.33
N PHE A 281 10.01 14.29 -15.07
CA PHE A 281 9.29 13.29 -14.26
C PHE A 281 7.85 13.70 -14.01
N TYR A 282 7.61 14.96 -13.66
CA TYR A 282 6.26 15.48 -13.44
C TYR A 282 5.44 15.53 -14.73
N GLY A 283 6.03 16.00 -15.83
CA GLY A 283 5.39 16.02 -17.14
C GLY A 283 5.00 14.62 -17.63
N ALA A 284 5.87 13.63 -17.45
CA ALA A 284 5.57 12.24 -17.77
C ALA A 284 4.43 11.67 -16.90
N ASP A 285 4.38 12.01 -15.60
CA ASP A 285 3.27 11.62 -14.72
C ASP A 285 1.94 12.23 -15.18
N ILE A 286 1.91 13.53 -15.52
CA ILE A 286 0.71 14.18 -16.03
C ILE A 286 0.26 13.55 -17.35
N LEU A 287 1.17 13.31 -18.29
CA LEU A 287 0.86 12.68 -19.57
C LEU A 287 0.26 11.27 -19.36
N MET A 288 0.84 10.46 -18.49
CA MET A 288 0.30 9.14 -18.16
C MET A 288 -1.08 9.22 -17.50
N ARG A 289 -1.32 10.20 -16.63
CA ARG A 289 -2.66 10.42 -16.04
C ARG A 289 -3.69 10.81 -17.10
N MET A 290 -3.32 11.65 -18.06
CA MET A 290 -4.23 12.03 -19.14
C MET A 290 -4.73 10.81 -19.94
N PHE A 291 -3.90 9.77 -20.12
CA PHE A 291 -4.31 8.52 -20.75
C PHE A 291 -5.11 7.58 -19.85
N LYS A 292 -4.92 7.65 -18.53
CA LYS A 292 -5.59 6.78 -17.55
C LYS A 292 -6.95 7.27 -17.11
N VAL A 293 -7.20 8.57 -17.17
CA VAL A 293 -8.44 9.17 -16.66
C VAL A 293 -9.62 8.74 -17.52
N ARG A 294 -10.70 8.30 -16.86
CA ARG A 294 -11.97 7.92 -17.51
C ARG A 294 -13.13 8.55 -16.77
N ILE A 295 -14.12 9.05 -17.51
CA ILE A 295 -15.41 9.45 -16.94
C ILE A 295 -16.40 8.32 -17.21
N LYS A 296 -17.11 7.90 -16.16
CA LYS A 296 -18.05 6.77 -16.19
C LYS A 296 -19.26 7.07 -15.34
N ASP A 297 -20.35 6.39 -15.65
CA ASP A 297 -21.51 6.34 -14.78
C ASP A 297 -21.28 5.30 -13.69
N ALA A 298 -21.79 5.57 -12.49
CA ALA A 298 -21.66 4.71 -11.33
C ALA A 298 -22.97 4.70 -10.54
N LEU A 299 -23.12 3.67 -9.72
CA LEU A 299 -24.26 3.43 -8.86
C LEU A 299 -23.79 3.46 -7.42
N LEU A 300 -24.36 4.34 -6.60
CA LEU A 300 -24.12 4.37 -5.16
C LEU A 300 -25.17 3.49 -4.47
N VAL A 301 -24.70 2.63 -3.58
CA VAL A 301 -25.55 1.78 -2.74
C VAL A 301 -25.20 2.08 -1.28
N PRO A 302 -26.05 2.82 -0.55
CA PRO A 302 -25.85 3.01 0.89
C PRO A 302 -26.21 1.71 1.61
N ILE A 303 -25.23 1.09 2.26
CA ILE A 303 -25.46 -0.16 3.03
C ILE A 303 -25.94 0.20 4.44
N ASP A 304 -25.17 1.06 5.10
CA ASP A 304 -25.49 1.59 6.43
C ASP A 304 -24.91 3.00 6.59
N ASN A 305 -25.06 3.58 7.78
CA ASN A 305 -24.50 4.90 8.13
C ASN A 305 -22.96 4.93 8.17
N GLN A 306 -22.27 3.82 7.89
CA GLN A 306 -20.83 3.68 7.94
C GLN A 306 -20.20 3.31 6.60
N MET A 307 -20.97 2.88 5.61
CA MET A 307 -20.46 2.34 4.35
C MET A 307 -21.36 2.63 3.16
N THR A 308 -20.75 3.16 2.11
CA THR A 308 -21.36 3.28 0.77
C THR A 308 -20.57 2.43 -0.21
N LEU A 309 -21.23 1.50 -0.88
CA LEU A 309 -20.67 0.78 -2.02
C LEU A 309 -20.86 1.62 -3.29
N ILE A 310 -19.85 1.60 -4.15
CA ILE A 310 -19.85 2.32 -5.42
C ILE A 310 -19.58 1.29 -6.50
N HIS A 311 -20.57 1.03 -7.34
CA HIS A 311 -20.44 0.12 -8.46
C HIS A 311 -20.30 0.90 -9.77
N ILE A 312 -19.28 0.60 -10.55
CA ILE A 312 -19.00 1.25 -11.83
C ILE A 312 -19.12 0.18 -12.93
N PRO A 313 -20.27 0.09 -13.61
CA PRO A 313 -20.51 -0.93 -14.61
C PRO A 313 -19.61 -0.74 -15.85
N HIS A 314 -19.51 -1.79 -16.66
CA HIS A 314 -18.81 -1.84 -17.95
C HIS A 314 -17.28 -1.64 -17.91
N CYS A 315 -16.71 -1.36 -16.75
CA CYS A 315 -15.27 -1.41 -16.53
C CYS A 315 -14.81 -2.87 -16.40
N THR A 316 -14.44 -3.52 -17.52
CA THR A 316 -14.17 -4.96 -17.56
C THR A 316 -12.70 -5.36 -17.60
N SER A 317 -11.77 -4.42 -17.82
CA SER A 317 -10.35 -4.73 -17.84
C SER A 317 -9.46 -3.57 -17.40
N GLY A 318 -8.16 -3.84 -17.31
CA GLY A 318 -7.14 -2.82 -17.02
C GLY A 318 -6.76 -2.66 -15.55
N TRP A 319 -7.07 -3.65 -14.69
CA TRP A 319 -6.53 -3.70 -13.33
C TRP A 319 -6.15 -5.12 -12.92
N THR A 320 -5.49 -5.21 -11.76
CA THR A 320 -5.19 -6.45 -11.06
C THR A 320 -5.70 -6.34 -9.63
N ALA A 321 -6.06 -7.48 -9.02
CA ALA A 321 -6.54 -7.51 -7.65
C ALA A 321 -5.53 -6.87 -6.66
N GLY A 322 -6.09 -6.13 -5.70
CA GLY A 322 -5.33 -5.34 -4.72
C GLY A 322 -4.87 -3.96 -5.22
N GLN A 323 -5.21 -3.57 -6.45
CA GLN A 323 -4.99 -2.19 -6.91
C GLN A 323 -6.11 -1.25 -6.45
N HIS A 324 -5.79 0.04 -6.41
CA HIS A 324 -6.74 1.09 -6.08
C HIS A 324 -6.87 2.09 -7.23
N VAL A 325 -8.00 2.77 -7.28
CA VAL A 325 -8.23 3.92 -8.16
C VAL A 325 -8.40 5.16 -7.30
N ARG A 326 -8.20 6.33 -7.89
CA ARG A 326 -8.63 7.58 -7.30
C ARG A 326 -9.96 7.94 -7.93
N LEU A 327 -10.98 8.04 -7.10
CA LEU A 327 -12.34 8.34 -7.52
C LEU A 327 -12.64 9.80 -7.22
N ARG A 328 -13.24 10.46 -8.20
CA ARG A 328 -13.93 11.73 -8.03
C ARG A 328 -15.39 11.49 -8.36
N VAL A 329 -16.28 11.82 -7.44
CA VAL A 329 -17.74 11.67 -7.62
C VAL A 329 -18.31 13.06 -7.82
N PHE A 330 -19.14 13.24 -8.84
CA PHE A 330 -19.75 14.53 -9.14
C PHE A 330 -21.06 14.68 -8.36
N PHE A 331 -20.96 15.06 -7.09
CA PHE A 331 -22.11 15.29 -6.20
C PHE A 331 -21.91 16.54 -5.34
N SER A 332 -23.00 17.18 -4.91
CA SER A 332 -23.03 18.27 -3.92
C SER A 332 -21.94 19.36 -4.09
N GLY A 333 -21.58 19.71 -5.32
CA GLY A 333 -20.54 20.71 -5.62
C GLY A 333 -19.08 20.28 -5.34
N ARG A 334 -18.83 19.03 -4.91
CA ARG A 334 -17.49 18.51 -4.54
C ARG A 334 -16.69 17.96 -5.73
N ILE A 335 -16.76 18.64 -6.87
CA ILE A 335 -16.23 18.15 -8.16
C ILE A 335 -14.69 18.16 -8.26
N PHE A 336 -13.96 18.77 -7.33
CA PHE A 336 -12.50 18.83 -7.38
C PHE A 336 -11.81 17.82 -6.47
N GLU A 337 -12.55 17.20 -5.56
CA GLU A 337 -12.02 16.23 -4.62
C GLU A 337 -11.74 14.89 -5.32
N SER A 338 -10.70 14.20 -4.89
CA SER A 338 -10.29 12.92 -5.49
C SER A 338 -9.72 12.03 -4.39
N HIS A 339 -10.35 10.89 -4.15
CA HIS A 339 -10.08 10.03 -3.00
C HIS A 339 -9.64 8.63 -3.45
N PRO A 340 -8.59 8.04 -2.84
CA PRO A 340 -8.15 6.70 -3.18
C PRO A 340 -9.10 5.65 -2.60
N LEU A 341 -9.61 4.76 -3.45
CA LEU A 341 -10.46 3.63 -3.06
C LEU A 341 -9.93 2.36 -3.71
N THR A 342 -9.81 1.30 -2.91
CA THR A 342 -9.32 0.01 -3.39
C THR A 342 -10.42 -0.75 -4.11
N ILE A 343 -10.06 -1.40 -5.21
CA ILE A 343 -10.97 -2.23 -5.99
C ILE A 343 -11.27 -3.50 -5.20
N LEU A 344 -12.54 -3.70 -4.84
CA LEU A 344 -13.03 -4.83 -4.06
C LEU A 344 -13.02 -6.14 -4.88
N SER A 345 -13.19 -6.05 -6.20
CA SER A 345 -13.31 -7.20 -7.10
C SER A 345 -12.05 -7.48 -7.91
N ALA A 346 -11.82 -8.74 -8.22
CA ALA A 346 -10.89 -9.14 -9.27
C ALA A 346 -11.46 -8.74 -10.65
N PRO A 347 -10.64 -8.72 -11.71
CA PRO A 347 -11.13 -8.59 -13.08
C PRO A 347 -12.23 -9.62 -13.39
N PRO A 348 -13.28 -9.28 -14.14
CA PRO A 348 -14.41 -10.18 -14.43
C PRO A 348 -14.05 -11.54 -15.02
N GLU A 349 -12.91 -11.64 -15.73
CA GLU A 349 -12.36 -12.90 -16.25
C GLU A 349 -12.08 -13.93 -15.13
N VAL A 350 -11.73 -13.45 -13.94
CA VAL A 350 -11.32 -14.25 -12.79
C VAL A 350 -12.37 -14.23 -11.68
N SER A 351 -13.05 -13.10 -11.48
CA SER A 351 -13.91 -12.85 -10.31
C SER A 351 -14.96 -13.94 -10.06
N CYS A 352 -15.08 -14.35 -8.81
CA CYS A 352 -16.14 -15.18 -8.28
C CYS A 352 -17.38 -14.37 -7.89
N ILE A 353 -17.22 -13.07 -7.60
CA ILE A 353 -18.32 -12.19 -7.24
C ILE A 353 -19.27 -12.08 -8.43
N ALA A 354 -20.48 -12.61 -8.28
CA ALA A 354 -21.50 -12.59 -9.30
C ALA A 354 -22.33 -11.32 -9.12
N PRO A 355 -22.44 -10.45 -10.13
CA PRO A 355 -23.42 -9.39 -10.07
C PRO A 355 -24.82 -10.03 -10.05
N ALA A 356 -25.49 -10.06 -8.90
CA ALA A 356 -26.82 -10.64 -8.78
C ALA A 356 -27.88 -9.90 -9.65
N SER A 357 -27.59 -8.64 -10.03
CA SER A 357 -28.48 -7.77 -10.82
C SER A 357 -27.76 -6.73 -11.69
N MET A 358 -26.44 -6.55 -11.55
CA MET A 358 -25.70 -5.44 -12.19
C MET A 358 -24.81 -5.91 -13.36
N PRO A 359 -24.46 -5.04 -14.33
CA PRO A 359 -23.44 -5.36 -15.31
C PRO A 359 -22.08 -5.64 -14.64
N GLN A 360 -21.20 -6.40 -15.30
CA GLN A 360 -19.84 -6.60 -14.80
C GLN A 360 -19.09 -5.26 -14.74
N GLY A 361 -18.30 -5.06 -13.68
CA GLY A 361 -17.65 -3.78 -13.44
C GLY A 361 -16.71 -3.75 -12.24
N ILE A 362 -16.34 -2.54 -11.85
CA ILE A 362 -15.52 -2.27 -10.67
C ILE A 362 -16.44 -2.00 -9.49
N THR A 363 -16.20 -2.65 -8.36
CA THR A 363 -16.86 -2.31 -7.09
C THR A 363 -15.84 -1.70 -6.13
N LEU A 364 -16.20 -0.56 -5.53
CA LEU A 364 -15.42 0.17 -4.54
C LEU A 364 -16.22 0.29 -3.25
N GLY A 365 -15.52 0.39 -2.12
CA GLY A 365 -16.14 0.60 -0.82
C GLY A 365 -15.64 1.87 -0.15
N ALA A 366 -16.54 2.80 0.15
CA ALA A 366 -16.25 4.06 0.83
C ALA A 366 -16.80 4.05 2.26
N ARG A 367 -15.91 3.87 3.24
CA ARG A 367 -16.27 3.91 4.66
C ARG A 367 -16.35 5.34 5.17
N VAL A 368 -17.44 5.68 5.84
CA VAL A 368 -17.67 6.98 6.49
C VAL A 368 -16.63 7.23 7.58
N SER A 369 -15.63 8.04 7.26
CA SER A 369 -14.51 8.33 8.16
C SER A 369 -13.99 9.76 8.10
N GLY A 370 -14.23 10.46 6.99
CA GLY A 370 -13.97 11.89 6.80
C GLY A 370 -15.21 12.64 6.35
N ASP A 371 -15.06 13.95 6.16
CA ASP A 371 -16.11 14.85 5.68
C ASP A 371 -16.62 14.45 4.30
N TRP A 372 -15.74 14.12 3.36
CA TRP A 372 -16.13 13.71 2.01
C TRP A 372 -16.91 12.39 2.01
N THR A 373 -16.41 11.36 2.69
CA THR A 373 -17.09 10.05 2.77
C THR A 373 -18.44 10.15 3.48
N ARG A 374 -18.57 11.05 4.46
CA ARG A 374 -19.83 11.32 5.16
C ARG A 374 -20.82 12.00 4.23
N ALA A 375 -20.39 13.06 3.55
CA ALA A 375 -21.22 13.75 2.57
C ALA A 375 -21.68 12.82 1.44
N LEU A 376 -20.82 11.90 0.99
CA LEU A 376 -21.18 10.90 -0.03
C LEU A 376 -22.27 9.95 0.48
N ASN A 377 -22.15 9.48 1.73
CA ASN A 377 -23.12 8.58 2.35
C ASN A 377 -24.46 9.29 2.59
N GLU A 378 -24.45 10.51 3.15
CA GLU A 378 -25.65 11.34 3.34
C GLU A 378 -26.35 11.63 2.00
N HIS A 379 -25.59 11.95 0.94
CA HIS A 379 -26.13 12.13 -0.41
C HIS A 379 -26.77 10.83 -0.94
N ALA A 380 -26.08 9.70 -0.80
CA ALA A 380 -26.61 8.41 -1.25
C ALA A 380 -27.91 8.03 -0.53
N PHE A 381 -28.00 8.26 0.78
CA PHE A 381 -29.24 8.01 1.53
C PHE A 381 -30.37 8.94 1.11
N LYS A 382 -30.12 10.25 1.01
CA LYS A 382 -31.12 11.25 0.63
C LYS A 382 -31.72 10.94 -0.75
N GLU A 383 -30.87 10.70 -1.75
CA GLU A 383 -31.34 10.39 -3.10
C GLU A 383 -32.02 9.01 -3.18
N ALA A 384 -31.56 8.04 -2.39
CA ALA A 384 -32.20 6.72 -2.33
C ALA A 384 -33.61 6.80 -1.72
N GLU A 385 -33.83 7.62 -0.70
CA GLU A 385 -35.15 7.89 -0.14
C GLU A 385 -36.06 8.57 -1.19
N GLU A 386 -35.56 9.58 -1.89
CA GLU A 386 -36.31 10.26 -2.96
C GLU A 386 -36.72 9.29 -4.08
N ILE A 387 -35.82 8.39 -4.52
CA ILE A 387 -36.14 7.35 -5.52
C ILE A 387 -37.19 6.37 -4.98
N LYS A 388 -37.09 5.97 -3.71
CA LYS A 388 -38.04 5.06 -3.08
C LYS A 388 -39.45 5.66 -3.02
N ASP A 389 -39.55 6.94 -2.68
CA ASP A 389 -40.83 7.67 -2.63
C ASP A 389 -41.47 7.79 -4.02
N LEU A 390 -40.67 7.98 -5.07
CA LEU A 390 -41.16 7.99 -6.45
C LEU A 390 -41.60 6.60 -6.95
N MET A 391 -40.99 5.53 -6.45
CA MET A 391 -41.31 4.15 -6.84
C MET A 391 -42.57 3.59 -6.16
N ILE A 392 -43.01 4.19 -5.05
CA ILE A 392 -44.26 3.82 -4.37
C ILE A 392 -45.36 4.78 -4.84
N PRO A 393 -46.19 4.44 -5.85
CA PRO A 393 -47.32 5.27 -6.19
C PRO A 393 -48.29 5.33 -4.99
N GLU A 394 -48.70 6.55 -4.64
CA GLU A 394 -49.75 6.86 -3.68
C GLU A 394 -50.95 5.94 -3.94
N LYS A 395 -51.14 4.92 -3.08
CA LYS A 395 -52.31 4.05 -3.16
C LYS A 395 -53.54 4.92 -2.92
N GLN A 396 -54.28 5.22 -3.99
CA GLN A 396 -55.65 5.71 -3.87
C GLN A 396 -56.45 4.73 -3.01
N ASN A 397 -57.03 5.26 -1.94
CA ASN A 397 -57.94 4.62 -1.00
C ASN A 397 -58.82 3.56 -1.68
N THR A 398 -58.52 2.29 -1.41
CA THR A 398 -59.54 1.24 -1.40
C THR A 398 -59.30 0.39 -0.16
N ASP A 399 -60.27 0.45 0.74
CA ASP A 399 -60.31 -0.28 1.99
C ASP A 399 -60.26 -1.77 1.72
N THR A 400 -59.08 -2.39 1.87
CA THR A 400 -59.00 -3.80 2.24
C THR A 400 -57.68 -4.02 2.96
N GLU A 401 -57.77 -4.06 4.29
CA GLU A 401 -56.72 -4.52 5.19
C GLU A 401 -56.36 -5.97 4.84
N LYS A 402 -55.36 -6.15 3.99
CA LYS A 402 -54.49 -7.31 4.04
C LYS A 402 -53.12 -6.81 4.48
N LYS A 403 -52.84 -6.97 5.77
CA LYS A 403 -51.48 -6.98 6.30
C LYS A 403 -50.73 -8.09 5.56
N VAL A 404 -50.04 -7.73 4.49
CA VAL A 404 -48.87 -8.48 4.04
C VAL A 404 -47.82 -8.12 5.08
N GLU A 405 -47.55 -9.04 6.00
CA GLU A 405 -46.31 -9.05 6.77
C GLU A 405 -45.19 -9.16 5.73
N GLN A 406 -44.69 -8.01 5.31
CA GLN A 406 -43.46 -7.91 4.53
C GLN A 406 -42.35 -8.12 5.56
N ASP A 407 -41.60 -9.21 5.41
CA ASP A 407 -40.37 -9.45 6.17
C ASP A 407 -39.54 -8.15 6.24
N GLU A 408 -39.43 -7.57 7.43
CA GLU A 408 -38.60 -6.39 7.72
C GLU A 408 -37.09 -6.71 7.65
N SER A 409 -36.70 -7.96 7.38
CA SER A 409 -35.31 -8.36 7.22
C SER A 409 -34.81 -8.02 5.79
N THR A 410 -33.96 -7.00 5.69
CA THR A 410 -33.24 -6.52 4.48
C THR A 410 -34.02 -5.74 3.42
N THR A 411 -34.56 -4.56 3.77
CA THR A 411 -34.91 -3.55 2.74
C THR A 411 -33.64 -2.94 2.14
N LYS A 412 -33.15 -3.51 1.03
CA LYS A 412 -32.04 -2.92 0.25
C LYS A 412 -32.47 -1.54 -0.27
N PHE A 413 -31.70 -0.51 0.06
CA PHE A 413 -31.89 0.83 -0.51
C PHE A 413 -31.73 0.80 -2.04
N PRO A 414 -32.52 1.60 -2.79
CA PRO A 414 -32.38 1.67 -4.23
C PRO A 414 -31.02 2.25 -4.64
N GLU A 415 -30.58 1.88 -5.85
CA GLU A 415 -29.32 2.32 -6.44
C GLU A 415 -29.42 3.79 -6.88
N VAL A 416 -28.46 4.62 -6.48
CA VAL A 416 -28.42 6.05 -6.84
C VAL A 416 -27.43 6.28 -7.98
N PRO A 417 -27.89 6.71 -9.18
CA PRO A 417 -27.01 6.96 -10.30
C PRO A 417 -26.20 8.26 -10.12
N VAL A 418 -24.90 8.19 -10.36
CA VAL A 418 -23.98 9.34 -10.32
C VAL A 418 -22.94 9.24 -11.42
N GLN A 419 -22.37 10.37 -11.82
CA GLN A 419 -21.20 10.37 -12.70
C GLN A 419 -19.91 10.46 -11.89
N VAL A 420 -18.90 9.69 -12.31
CA VAL A 420 -17.59 9.63 -11.65
C VAL A 420 -16.44 9.80 -12.63
N MET A 421 -15.31 10.31 -12.14
CA MET A 421 -14.04 10.31 -12.83
C MET A 421 -13.06 9.38 -12.12
N LEU A 422 -12.58 8.38 -12.85
CA LEU A 422 -11.59 7.41 -12.43
C LEU A 422 -10.20 7.84 -12.87
N ASP A 423 -9.25 7.84 -11.94
CA ASP A 423 -7.81 7.99 -12.19
C ASP A 423 -7.09 6.76 -11.62
N GLY A 424 -6.47 5.94 -12.47
CA GLY A 424 -5.80 4.70 -12.05
C GLY A 424 -5.90 3.59 -13.09
N PRO A 425 -5.54 2.35 -12.72
CA PRO A 425 -5.25 1.90 -11.36
C PRO A 425 -3.81 2.19 -10.89
N TYR A 426 -3.63 2.09 -9.57
CA TYR A 426 -2.39 2.31 -8.84
C TYR A 426 -2.14 1.20 -7.79
N GLY A 427 -0.89 1.07 -7.34
CA GLY A 427 -0.50 0.10 -6.33
C GLY A 427 -0.60 -1.35 -6.83
N GLY A 428 -1.08 -2.23 -5.94
CA GLY A 428 -1.26 -3.67 -6.20
C GLY A 428 -0.51 -4.55 -5.20
N CYS A 429 -0.79 -5.85 -5.22
CA CYS A 429 -0.09 -6.78 -4.34
C CYS A 429 1.25 -7.25 -4.95
N SER A 430 2.34 -7.08 -4.20
CA SER A 430 3.69 -7.50 -4.60
C SER A 430 3.91 -9.02 -4.51
N VAL A 431 2.98 -9.72 -3.86
CA VAL A 431 2.99 -11.17 -3.68
C VAL A 431 1.98 -11.78 -4.66
N ASP A 432 2.36 -12.86 -5.33
CA ASP A 432 1.40 -13.71 -6.06
C ASP A 432 0.95 -14.84 -5.15
N LEU A 433 -0.32 -14.82 -4.76
CA LEU A 433 -0.88 -15.85 -3.88
C LEU A 433 -0.74 -17.26 -4.48
N GLY A 434 -0.86 -17.38 -5.81
CA GLY A 434 -0.75 -18.65 -6.53
C GLY A 434 0.64 -19.31 -6.45
N ASP A 435 1.68 -18.59 -6.03
CA ASP A 435 3.03 -19.16 -5.84
C ASP A 435 3.19 -19.92 -4.53
N TYR A 436 2.25 -19.78 -3.59
CA TYR A 436 2.29 -20.32 -2.23
C TYR A 436 1.14 -21.30 -2.01
N GLU A 437 1.40 -22.36 -1.25
CA GLU A 437 0.40 -23.38 -0.92
C GLU A 437 -0.58 -22.89 0.15
N SER A 438 -0.10 -22.15 1.14
CA SER A 438 -0.91 -21.54 2.19
C SER A 438 -0.97 -20.02 2.05
N VAL A 439 -2.13 -19.44 2.27
CA VAL A 439 -2.38 -17.99 2.22
C VAL A 439 -3.08 -17.55 3.49
N LEU A 440 -2.58 -16.47 4.11
CA LEU A 440 -3.25 -15.72 5.16
C LEU A 440 -3.60 -14.32 4.64
N LEU A 441 -4.88 -14.00 4.63
CA LEU A 441 -5.40 -12.67 4.34
C LEU A 441 -5.94 -12.06 5.64
N PHE A 442 -5.33 -10.99 6.14
CA PHE A 442 -5.70 -10.39 7.42
C PHE A 442 -6.18 -8.95 7.25
N ALA A 443 -7.44 -8.67 7.55
CA ALA A 443 -8.08 -7.38 7.33
C ALA A 443 -8.49 -6.68 8.63
N GLY A 444 -8.47 -5.35 8.64
CA GLY A 444 -9.05 -4.53 9.68
C GLY A 444 -10.00 -3.47 9.11
N GLY A 445 -11.27 -3.47 9.55
CA GLY A 445 -12.30 -2.55 9.09
C GLY A 445 -12.46 -2.58 7.57
N ALA A 446 -12.52 -1.39 6.94
CA ALA A 446 -12.61 -1.25 5.48
C ALA A 446 -11.34 -1.70 4.72
N GLY A 447 -10.24 -2.00 5.43
CA GLY A 447 -9.08 -2.66 4.85
C GLY A 447 -9.40 -4.03 4.22
N ALA A 448 -10.57 -4.60 4.54
CA ALA A 448 -11.10 -5.80 3.88
C ALA A 448 -11.29 -5.64 2.36
N THR A 449 -11.54 -4.43 1.86
CA THR A 449 -11.66 -4.19 0.40
C THR A 449 -10.45 -4.71 -0.38
N PHE A 450 -9.24 -4.50 0.15
CA PHE A 450 -8.00 -5.02 -0.45
C PHE A 450 -7.92 -6.55 -0.38
N THR A 451 -8.16 -7.14 0.78
CA THR A 451 -8.01 -8.58 0.99
C THR A 451 -9.09 -9.38 0.29
N ILE A 452 -10.32 -8.86 0.22
CA ILE A 452 -11.42 -9.49 -0.52
C ILE A 452 -11.11 -9.51 -2.01
N GLY A 453 -10.58 -8.42 -2.58
CA GLY A 453 -10.13 -8.43 -3.99
C GLY A 453 -9.06 -9.48 -4.26
N LEU A 454 -8.13 -9.69 -3.32
CA LEU A 454 -7.13 -10.76 -3.41
C LEU A 454 -7.74 -12.15 -3.24
N LEU A 455 -8.71 -12.31 -2.33
CA LEU A 455 -9.43 -13.56 -2.09
C LEU A 455 -10.23 -13.97 -3.34
N ASP A 456 -10.97 -13.03 -3.92
CA ASP A 456 -11.73 -13.18 -5.15
C ASP A 456 -10.84 -13.64 -6.32
N ASP A 457 -9.68 -12.99 -6.49
CA ASP A 457 -8.71 -13.36 -7.53
C ASP A 457 -8.13 -14.77 -7.36
N ILE A 458 -7.70 -15.14 -6.16
CA ILE A 458 -7.05 -16.45 -5.97
C ILE A 458 -8.07 -17.61 -6.02
N VAL A 459 -9.27 -17.43 -5.46
CA VAL A 459 -10.34 -18.43 -5.55
C VAL A 459 -10.79 -18.56 -7.00
N GLY A 460 -10.98 -17.44 -7.70
CA GLY A 460 -11.31 -17.41 -9.13
C GLY A 460 -10.29 -18.15 -10.00
N ARG A 461 -9.00 -17.91 -9.79
CA ARG A 461 -7.93 -18.62 -10.51
C ARG A 461 -7.91 -20.12 -10.21
N CYS A 462 -8.14 -20.52 -8.95
CA CYS A 462 -8.15 -21.92 -8.57
C CYS A 462 -9.38 -22.67 -9.10
N VAL A 463 -10.56 -22.06 -8.99
CA VAL A 463 -11.85 -22.70 -9.27
C VAL A 463 -12.30 -22.46 -10.71
N ARG A 464 -12.54 -21.19 -11.09
CA ARG A 464 -13.08 -20.85 -12.41
C ARG A 464 -12.09 -21.13 -13.53
N GLN A 465 -10.82 -20.78 -13.32
CA GLN A 465 -9.75 -21.03 -14.29
C GLN A 465 -9.09 -22.40 -14.11
N LYS A 466 -9.56 -23.26 -13.19
CA LYS A 466 -9.04 -24.61 -12.95
C LYS A 466 -7.51 -24.66 -12.82
N ARG A 467 -6.93 -23.67 -12.11
CA ARG A 467 -5.47 -23.56 -11.89
C ARG A 467 -4.66 -23.47 -13.18
N PHE A 468 -5.19 -22.77 -14.18
CA PHE A 468 -4.58 -22.63 -15.50
C PHE A 468 -3.09 -22.22 -15.49
N ARG A 469 -2.66 -21.44 -14.49
CA ARG A 469 -1.26 -20.97 -14.40
C ARG A 469 -0.42 -21.80 -13.43
N GLY A 470 -0.91 -22.96 -13.02
CA GLY A 470 -0.25 -23.83 -12.05
C GLY A 470 -0.33 -23.31 -10.61
N GLU A 471 -1.45 -22.69 -10.24
CA GLU A 471 -1.70 -22.20 -8.89
C GLU A 471 -1.49 -23.31 -7.84
N LYS A 472 -0.58 -23.07 -6.91
CA LYS A 472 -0.24 -23.99 -5.83
C LYS A 472 -1.14 -23.87 -4.62
N THR A 473 -1.87 -22.76 -4.48
CA THR A 473 -2.69 -22.46 -3.30
C THR A 473 -3.69 -23.56 -3.04
N ARG A 474 -3.59 -24.21 -1.88
CA ARG A 474 -4.52 -25.24 -1.40
C ARG A 474 -5.30 -24.76 -0.18
N ARG A 475 -4.75 -23.83 0.60
CA ARG A 475 -5.35 -23.37 1.84
C ARG A 475 -5.38 -21.85 1.92
N ILE A 476 -6.51 -21.31 2.31
CA ILE A 476 -6.71 -19.88 2.52
C ILE A 476 -7.39 -19.65 3.87
N GLU A 477 -6.70 -18.93 4.75
CA GLU A 477 -7.28 -18.35 5.96
C GLU A 477 -7.58 -16.88 5.69
N PHE A 478 -8.85 -16.50 5.75
CA PHE A 478 -9.29 -15.11 5.66
C PHE A 478 -9.74 -14.63 7.03
N ALA A 479 -8.94 -13.78 7.67
CA ALA A 479 -9.20 -13.22 8.99
C ALA A 479 -9.62 -11.75 8.87
N TRP A 480 -10.80 -11.37 9.34
CA TRP A 480 -11.30 -10.00 9.26
C TRP A 480 -11.72 -9.44 10.61
N CYS A 481 -11.04 -8.39 11.06
CA CYS A 481 -11.35 -7.69 12.30
C CYS A 481 -12.26 -6.48 12.04
N VAL A 482 -13.44 -6.46 12.64
CA VAL A 482 -14.40 -5.36 12.59
C VAL A 482 -14.74 -4.85 14.00
N ARG A 483 -15.37 -3.68 14.09
CA ARG A 483 -15.83 -3.13 15.37
C ARG A 483 -17.27 -3.49 15.68
N SER A 484 -18.12 -3.71 14.69
CA SER A 484 -19.55 -3.98 14.87
C SER A 484 -19.97 -5.16 14.01
N PHE A 485 -21.00 -5.89 14.45
CA PHE A 485 -21.63 -6.97 13.66
C PHE A 485 -22.25 -6.45 12.36
N ALA A 486 -22.85 -5.25 12.40
CA ALA A 486 -23.38 -4.59 11.19
C ALA A 486 -22.32 -4.40 10.09
N SER A 487 -21.04 -4.30 10.46
CA SER A 487 -19.96 -4.18 9.48
C SER A 487 -19.80 -5.42 8.59
N ILE A 488 -20.29 -6.59 9.03
CA ILE A 488 -20.25 -7.83 8.24
C ILE A 488 -21.11 -7.71 7.00
N GLU A 489 -22.24 -7.01 7.11
CA GLU A 489 -23.20 -6.82 6.01
C GLU A 489 -22.55 -6.15 4.80
N TRP A 490 -21.59 -5.23 5.03
CA TRP A 490 -20.88 -4.47 3.98
C TRP A 490 -20.35 -5.33 2.83
N PHE A 491 -19.88 -6.54 3.13
CA PHE A 491 -19.27 -7.44 2.14
C PHE A 491 -19.85 -8.85 2.17
N SER A 492 -20.97 -9.07 2.87
CA SER A 492 -21.60 -10.37 3.05
C SER A 492 -21.87 -11.07 1.71
N ALA A 493 -22.49 -10.37 0.75
CA ALA A 493 -22.77 -10.91 -0.58
C ALA A 493 -21.50 -11.36 -1.33
N ALA A 494 -20.45 -10.52 -1.33
CA ALA A 494 -19.19 -10.86 -1.98
C ALA A 494 -18.50 -12.07 -1.31
N LEU A 495 -18.52 -12.15 0.02
CA LEU A 495 -17.96 -13.28 0.76
C LEU A 495 -18.76 -14.56 0.52
N MET A 496 -20.10 -14.49 0.42
CA MET A 496 -20.96 -15.63 0.08
C MET A 496 -20.65 -16.19 -1.30
N ASP A 497 -20.51 -15.34 -2.32
CA ASP A 497 -20.17 -15.77 -3.69
C ASP A 497 -18.82 -16.49 -3.72
N ILE A 498 -17.81 -15.92 -3.06
CA ILE A 498 -16.47 -16.48 -3.03
C ILE A 498 -16.44 -17.80 -2.24
N ALA A 499 -17.10 -17.85 -1.07
CA ALA A 499 -17.19 -19.05 -0.25
C ALA A 499 -17.92 -20.19 -0.97
N THR A 500 -19.02 -19.88 -1.67
CA THR A 500 -19.78 -20.84 -2.49
C THR A 500 -18.92 -21.39 -3.63
N ALA A 501 -18.15 -20.54 -4.31
CA ALA A 501 -17.22 -20.99 -5.33
C ALA A 501 -16.13 -21.90 -4.77
N ALA A 502 -15.57 -21.58 -3.61
CA ALA A 502 -14.53 -22.36 -2.95
C ALA A 502 -15.04 -23.73 -2.45
N ALA A 503 -16.29 -23.79 -1.95
CA ALA A 503 -16.91 -24.99 -1.41
C ALA A 503 -17.20 -26.08 -2.46
N SER A 504 -17.08 -25.78 -3.75
CA SER A 504 -17.22 -26.78 -4.81
C SER A 504 -16.23 -27.94 -4.60
N PRO A 505 -16.66 -29.21 -4.54
CA PRO A 505 -15.75 -30.35 -4.30
C PRO A 505 -14.62 -30.49 -5.33
N SER A 506 -14.81 -29.90 -6.52
CA SER A 506 -13.82 -29.87 -7.60
C SER A 506 -12.70 -28.83 -7.40
N SER A 507 -12.81 -27.93 -6.41
CA SER A 507 -11.87 -26.83 -6.19
C SER A 507 -10.50 -27.31 -5.67
N GLY A 508 -10.49 -28.37 -4.86
CA GLY A 508 -9.32 -28.79 -4.08
C GLY A 508 -8.74 -27.63 -3.26
N LEU A 509 -9.61 -26.74 -2.77
CA LEU A 509 -9.26 -25.53 -2.03
C LEU A 509 -9.99 -25.53 -0.68
N ASP A 510 -9.21 -25.41 0.40
CA ASP A 510 -9.70 -25.29 1.76
C ASP A 510 -9.72 -23.79 2.14
N LEU A 511 -10.92 -23.21 2.21
CA LEU A 511 -11.15 -21.81 2.56
C LEU A 511 -11.87 -21.74 3.90
N HIS A 512 -11.25 -21.04 4.85
CA HIS A 512 -11.82 -20.72 6.15
C HIS A 512 -11.86 -19.20 6.35
N ILE A 513 -13.00 -18.71 6.81
CA ILE A 513 -13.28 -17.29 7.05
C ILE A 513 -13.44 -17.11 8.56
N SER A 514 -12.60 -16.27 9.16
CA SER A 514 -12.68 -15.92 10.58
C SER A 514 -13.01 -14.43 10.71
N VAL A 515 -14.16 -14.09 11.30
CA VAL A 515 -14.53 -12.69 11.58
C VAL A 515 -14.38 -12.42 13.08
N TYR A 516 -13.64 -11.36 13.40
CA TYR A 516 -13.35 -10.94 14.78
C TYR A 516 -14.02 -9.61 15.08
N VAL A 517 -15.04 -9.60 15.93
CA VAL A 517 -15.81 -8.40 16.29
C VAL A 517 -15.30 -7.83 17.61
N THR A 518 -14.73 -6.62 17.57
CA THR A 518 -13.96 -6.03 18.69
C THR A 518 -14.73 -5.05 19.57
N CYS A 519 -15.98 -4.69 19.23
CA CYS A 519 -16.88 -3.96 20.14
C CYS A 519 -18.24 -4.68 20.16
N LEU A 520 -18.73 -4.99 21.36
CA LEU A 520 -19.99 -5.70 21.59
C LEU A 520 -21.17 -4.71 21.52
N CYS A 521 -21.72 -4.50 20.34
CA CYS A 521 -23.00 -3.82 20.16
C CYS A 521 -23.88 -4.70 19.27
N ASN A 522 -24.93 -5.31 19.85
CA ASN A 522 -25.93 -6.21 19.26
C ASN A 522 -25.40 -7.38 18.40
N PRO A 523 -25.37 -8.62 18.93
CA PRO A 523 -25.05 -9.83 18.17
C PRO A 523 -26.20 -10.34 17.27
N GLU A 524 -27.28 -9.59 17.10
CA GLU A 524 -28.46 -10.04 16.36
C GLU A 524 -28.25 -9.90 14.84
N GLU A 525 -28.59 -10.97 14.11
CA GLU A 525 -28.54 -11.13 12.64
C GLU A 525 -27.14 -11.16 11.99
N ILE A 526 -26.29 -12.11 12.38
CA ILE A 526 -25.10 -12.45 11.57
C ILE A 526 -25.58 -13.16 10.29
N PRO A 527 -25.24 -12.67 9.08
CA PRO A 527 -25.61 -13.36 7.86
C PRO A 527 -24.91 -14.73 7.79
N PRO A 528 -25.61 -15.81 7.40
CA PRO A 528 -25.04 -17.15 7.36
C PRO A 528 -24.06 -17.28 6.19
N ILE A 529 -22.79 -16.93 6.41
CA ILE A 529 -21.71 -17.10 5.42
C ILE A 529 -21.12 -18.52 5.59
N PRO A 530 -21.00 -19.33 4.53
CA PRO A 530 -20.39 -20.66 4.61
C PRO A 530 -18.93 -20.60 5.08
N ASN A 531 -18.51 -21.58 5.90
CA ASN A 531 -17.15 -21.68 6.46
C ASN A 531 -16.70 -20.40 7.21
N CYS A 532 -17.64 -19.69 7.83
CA CYS A 532 -17.38 -18.46 8.57
C CYS A 532 -17.61 -18.64 10.07
N ASP A 533 -16.55 -18.47 10.87
CA ASP A 533 -16.64 -18.41 12.33
C ASP A 533 -16.58 -16.94 12.79
N VAL A 534 -17.50 -16.51 13.66
CA VAL A 534 -17.52 -15.16 14.24
C VAL A 534 -17.17 -15.23 15.72
N THR A 535 -16.11 -14.53 16.11
CA THR A 535 -15.61 -14.50 17.50
C THR A 535 -15.45 -13.06 18.00
N THR A 536 -15.55 -12.88 19.31
CA THR A 536 -15.53 -11.55 19.97
C THR A 536 -14.12 -11.10 20.40
N VAL A 537 -13.17 -12.03 20.45
CA VAL A 537 -11.79 -11.77 20.84
C VAL A 537 -10.90 -11.74 19.60
N ARG A 538 -10.23 -10.61 19.36
CA ARG A 538 -9.23 -10.51 18.28
C ARG A 538 -7.95 -11.25 18.66
N PRO A 539 -7.54 -12.32 17.96
CA PRO A 539 -6.27 -12.97 18.18
C PRO A 539 -5.12 -12.13 17.63
N SER A 540 -3.92 -12.35 18.17
CA SER A 540 -2.71 -11.81 17.55
C SER A 540 -2.48 -12.46 16.18
N ILE A 541 -1.98 -11.69 15.22
CA ILE A 541 -1.66 -12.20 13.87
C ILE A 541 -0.62 -13.33 13.97
N TYR A 542 0.29 -13.24 14.94
CA TYR A 542 1.27 -14.29 15.20
C TYR A 542 0.62 -15.61 15.63
N ARG A 543 -0.43 -15.58 16.47
CA ARG A 543 -1.15 -16.78 16.89
C ARG A 543 -1.86 -17.44 15.71
N VAL A 544 -2.61 -16.67 14.91
CA VAL A 544 -3.27 -17.19 13.70
C VAL A 544 -2.24 -17.79 12.73
N LEU A 545 -1.08 -17.16 12.56
CA LEU A 545 0.02 -17.69 11.77
C LEU A 545 0.58 -19.01 12.33
N MET A 546 0.78 -19.10 13.65
CA MET A 546 1.25 -20.33 14.28
C MET A 546 0.22 -21.45 14.12
N ASP A 547 -1.06 -21.16 14.35
CA ASP A 547 -2.14 -22.14 14.25
C ASP A 547 -2.27 -22.68 12.81
N LEU A 548 -2.11 -21.80 11.81
CA LEU A 548 -2.11 -22.20 10.40
C LEU A 548 -0.92 -23.12 10.06
N MET A 549 0.25 -22.90 10.67
CA MET A 549 1.50 -23.55 10.28
C MET A 549 1.88 -24.77 11.13
N THR A 550 1.32 -24.91 12.33
CA THR A 550 1.67 -25.98 13.27
C THR A 550 0.81 -27.23 12.99
N PRO A 551 1.38 -28.44 12.97
CA PRO A 551 0.57 -29.66 12.91
C PRO A 551 -0.36 -29.76 14.12
N PRO A 552 -1.60 -30.25 13.95
CA PRO A 552 -2.44 -30.58 15.10
C PRO A 552 -1.68 -31.58 15.98
N ALA A 553 -1.63 -31.32 17.28
CA ALA A 553 -1.04 -32.26 18.23
C ALA A 553 -1.77 -33.60 18.07
N CYS A 554 -1.02 -34.70 17.87
CA CYS A 554 -1.60 -36.03 17.97
C CYS A 554 -2.33 -36.10 19.31
N SER A 555 -3.65 -36.30 19.28
CA SER A 555 -4.41 -36.66 20.46
C SER A 555 -3.70 -37.83 21.12
N SER A 556 -3.08 -37.57 22.26
CA SER A 556 -2.45 -38.61 23.07
C SER A 556 -3.51 -39.65 23.37
N SER A 557 -3.17 -40.90 23.03
CA SER A 557 -3.87 -42.11 23.44
C SER A 557 -4.25 -42.02 24.93
N PRO A 558 -5.38 -42.61 25.38
CA PRO A 558 -5.72 -42.61 26.79
C PRO A 558 -4.71 -43.49 27.53
N SER A 559 -3.65 -42.88 28.07
CA SER A 559 -2.73 -43.58 28.95
C SER A 559 -3.42 -43.80 30.29
N SER A 560 -3.68 -45.07 30.54
CA SER A 560 -4.05 -45.71 31.80
C SER A 560 -3.59 -44.99 33.06
N SER A 561 -4.55 -44.79 33.95
CA SER A 561 -4.45 -44.63 35.40
C SER A 561 -3.11 -45.04 36.06
N SER A 562 -2.48 -44.10 36.77
CA SER A 562 -1.81 -44.41 38.03
C SER A 562 -1.95 -43.22 38.99
N SER A 563 -2.32 -43.53 40.22
CA SER A 563 -2.66 -42.66 41.35
C SER A 563 -1.45 -41.98 41.99
N PRO A 564 -1.65 -40.90 42.78
CA PRO A 564 -0.58 -40.03 43.27
C PRO A 564 -0.03 -40.48 44.62
N SER A 565 1.23 -40.13 44.91
CA SER A 565 1.74 -40.05 46.30
C SER A 565 2.54 -38.75 46.52
N PRO A 566 2.55 -38.18 47.75
CA PRO A 566 2.86 -36.78 47.98
C PRO A 566 4.18 -36.55 48.76
N SER A 567 4.81 -35.37 48.54
CA SER A 567 5.76 -34.60 49.38
C SER A 567 6.81 -33.96 48.47
N SER A 568 7.22 -32.69 48.55
CA SER A 568 7.24 -31.65 49.60
C SER A 568 7.50 -30.26 48.94
N PRO A 569 7.43 -29.13 49.66
CA PRO A 569 7.11 -27.79 49.12
C PRO A 569 8.33 -26.94 48.76
N VAL A 570 8.09 -25.67 48.35
CA VAL A 570 8.99 -24.53 48.02
C VAL A 570 8.97 -24.25 46.51
N ASP A 571 8.65 -23.07 45.96
CA ASP A 571 8.59 -21.69 46.47
C ASP A 571 7.52 -20.92 45.66
N LYS A 572 6.78 -20.02 46.32
CA LYS A 572 5.81 -19.14 45.65
C LYS A 572 6.55 -17.98 44.98
N ARG A 573 6.40 -17.84 43.67
CA ARG A 573 6.44 -16.54 43.00
C ARG A 573 5.16 -16.38 42.20
N GLU A 574 4.42 -15.36 42.60
CA GLU A 574 3.20 -14.89 41.98
C GLU A 574 3.57 -14.23 40.65
N ASP A 575 3.18 -14.85 39.55
CA ASP A 575 2.93 -14.17 38.29
C ASP A 575 1.49 -14.56 37.89
N GLU A 576 0.58 -13.61 38.03
CA GLU A 576 -0.81 -13.69 37.57
C GLU A 576 -0.83 -14.00 36.07
N VAL A 577 -1.28 -15.21 35.73
CA VAL A 577 -1.75 -15.53 34.38
C VAL A 577 -3.22 -15.86 34.54
N ASP A 578 -4.07 -14.91 34.15
CA ASP A 578 -5.51 -15.11 34.04
C ASP A 578 -5.78 -16.37 33.20
N ALA A 579 -6.39 -17.34 33.87
CA ALA A 579 -6.87 -18.57 33.29
C ALA A 579 -8.35 -18.38 32.92
N ASP A 580 -8.62 -17.95 31.70
CA ASP A 580 -9.95 -18.11 31.12
C ASP A 580 -10.01 -19.44 30.37
N VAL A 581 -10.77 -20.36 30.98
CA VAL A 581 -11.22 -21.62 30.42
C VAL A 581 -12.37 -21.31 29.47
N GLU A 582 -12.14 -21.42 28.16
CA GLU A 582 -13.22 -21.54 27.18
C GLU A 582 -13.15 -22.93 26.55
N LEU A 583 -14.26 -23.67 26.69
CA LEU A 583 -14.49 -24.96 26.06
C LEU A 583 -14.53 -24.77 24.54
N ASP A 584 -13.47 -25.15 23.84
CA ASP A 584 -13.41 -25.11 22.37
C ASP A 584 -14.55 -25.97 21.75
N PRO A 585 -15.46 -25.39 20.94
CA PRO A 585 -16.34 -26.17 20.07
C PRO A 585 -15.52 -26.95 19.01
N PRO A 586 -16.08 -27.98 18.36
CA PRO A 586 -15.33 -28.82 17.42
C PRO A 586 -14.65 -27.97 16.35
N SER A 587 -13.32 -28.04 16.27
CA SER A 587 -12.56 -27.04 15.54
C SER A 587 -12.77 -27.16 14.02
N ASN A 588 -13.40 -26.15 13.40
CA ASN A 588 -13.43 -25.87 11.96
C ASN A 588 -12.02 -25.45 11.42
N LYS A 589 -10.94 -25.98 12.02
CA LYS A 589 -9.56 -25.61 11.70
C LYS A 589 -9.14 -26.26 10.38
N LEU A 590 -8.54 -25.46 9.50
CA LEU A 590 -8.00 -25.89 8.21
C LEU A 590 -7.11 -27.13 8.35
N ALA A 591 -7.28 -28.11 7.47
CA ALA A 591 -6.59 -29.41 7.57
C ALA A 591 -5.08 -29.26 7.33
N TRP A 592 -4.21 -29.82 8.19
CA TRP A 592 -2.75 -29.72 8.05
C TRP A 592 -2.20 -30.58 6.88
N ILE A 593 -1.44 -29.98 5.94
CA ILE A 593 -1.00 -30.64 4.69
C ILE A 593 0.52 -30.92 4.65
N GLY A 594 1.29 -30.47 5.66
CA GLY A 594 2.74 -30.71 5.73
C GLY A 594 3.60 -29.46 5.60
N ALA A 595 4.92 -29.67 5.56
CA ALA A 595 5.94 -28.62 5.48
C ALA A 595 6.46 -28.40 4.05
N GLY A 596 6.76 -27.15 3.69
CA GLY A 596 7.55 -26.80 2.48
C GLY A 596 6.80 -26.15 1.31
N GLY A 597 5.48 -25.93 1.45
CA GLY A 597 4.60 -25.33 0.43
C GLY A 597 4.71 -23.81 0.25
N GLY A 598 5.33 -23.13 1.22
CA GLY A 598 5.39 -21.67 1.30
C GLY A 598 4.10 -21.04 1.84
N LEU A 599 4.24 -19.81 2.37
CA LEU A 599 3.16 -19.02 2.94
C LEU A 599 3.12 -17.60 2.35
N ALA A 600 1.97 -17.15 1.89
CA ALA A 600 1.74 -15.73 1.58
C ALA A 600 0.92 -15.07 2.68
N VAL A 601 1.40 -13.94 3.21
CA VAL A 601 0.68 -13.13 4.19
C VAL A 601 0.38 -11.78 3.58
N CYS A 602 -0.90 -11.44 3.44
CA CYS A 602 -1.34 -10.13 3.00
C CYS A 602 -2.19 -9.50 4.10
N ALA A 603 -1.76 -8.35 4.63
CA ALA A 603 -2.49 -7.68 5.71
C ALA A 603 -2.88 -6.25 5.31
N SER A 604 -4.11 -5.85 5.61
CA SER A 604 -4.64 -4.53 5.26
C SER A 604 -5.46 -3.92 6.38
N GLY A 605 -5.19 -2.66 6.73
CA GLY A 605 -5.89 -2.00 7.82
C GLY A 605 -5.07 -0.87 8.47
N PRO A 606 -5.34 -0.53 9.75
CA PRO A 606 -4.61 0.54 10.43
C PRO A 606 -3.11 0.24 10.55
N GLU A 607 -2.28 1.28 10.72
CA GLU A 607 -0.82 1.18 10.83
C GLU A 607 -0.38 0.19 11.93
N GLY A 608 -1.13 0.10 13.03
CA GLY A 608 -0.88 -0.87 14.09
C GLY A 608 -1.00 -2.33 13.62
N LEU A 609 -2.04 -2.65 12.83
CA LEU A 609 -2.33 -4.00 12.33
C LEU A 609 -1.30 -4.42 11.28
N THR A 610 -0.99 -3.54 10.33
CA THR A 610 0.02 -3.82 9.29
C THR A 610 1.42 -4.01 9.88
N ARG A 611 1.77 -3.21 10.90
CA ARG A 611 3.01 -3.40 11.68
C ARG A 611 3.02 -4.72 12.42
N GLU A 612 1.91 -5.09 13.07
CA GLU A 612 1.77 -6.37 13.76
C GLU A 612 2.00 -7.53 12.78
N ALA A 613 1.40 -7.49 11.58
CA ALA A 613 1.60 -8.51 10.56
C ALA A 613 3.06 -8.61 10.12
N ALA A 614 3.72 -7.47 9.88
CA ALA A 614 5.12 -7.44 9.49
C ALA A 614 6.05 -8.03 10.57
N ASN A 615 5.81 -7.67 11.83
CA ASN A 615 6.57 -8.19 12.95
C ASN A 615 6.25 -9.67 13.21
N ALA A 616 5.02 -10.12 13.01
CA ALA A 616 4.63 -11.52 13.16
C ALA A 616 5.31 -12.41 12.11
N VAL A 617 5.37 -11.97 10.84
CA VAL A 617 6.12 -12.69 9.79
C VAL A 617 7.62 -12.68 10.06
N ALA A 618 8.17 -11.56 10.52
CA ALA A 618 9.57 -11.48 10.93
C ALA A 618 9.88 -12.50 12.04
N ARG A 619 9.03 -12.58 13.07
CA ARG A 619 9.14 -13.56 14.16
C ARG A 619 9.01 -15.00 13.66
N LEU A 620 7.99 -15.31 12.85
CA LEU A 620 7.76 -16.65 12.28
C LEU A 620 9.03 -17.15 11.58
N LYS A 621 9.67 -16.33 10.75
CA LYS A 621 10.90 -16.70 10.01
C LYS A 621 12.12 -16.99 10.91
N LEU A 622 12.10 -16.57 12.17
CA LEU A 622 13.14 -16.88 13.15
C LEU A 622 12.87 -18.20 13.90
N THR A 623 11.68 -18.79 13.74
CA THR A 623 11.32 -20.07 14.38
C THR A 623 11.62 -21.28 13.48
N LYS A 624 11.72 -22.47 14.09
CA LYS A 624 11.86 -23.74 13.37
C LYS A 624 10.68 -23.98 12.41
N VAL A 625 9.47 -23.64 12.83
CA VAL A 625 8.25 -23.73 12.00
C VAL A 625 8.40 -22.89 10.74
N GLY A 626 8.86 -21.64 10.85
CA GLY A 626 9.09 -20.78 9.69
C GLY A 626 10.12 -21.32 8.69
N TRP A 627 11.13 -22.06 9.16
CA TRP A 627 12.09 -22.73 8.27
C TRP A 627 11.50 -23.94 7.54
N GLU A 628 10.57 -24.65 8.17
CA GLU A 628 9.92 -25.83 7.60
C GLU A 628 8.85 -25.44 6.55
N VAL A 629 8.15 -24.32 6.76
CA VAL A 629 7.11 -23.80 5.84
C VAL A 629 7.66 -23.46 4.45
N GLY A 630 8.93 -23.03 4.35
CA GLY A 630 9.56 -22.64 3.08
C GLY A 630 9.50 -21.14 2.80
N PRO A 631 9.33 -20.70 1.53
CA PRO A 631 9.32 -19.27 1.22
C PRO A 631 8.09 -18.59 1.84
N VAL A 632 8.32 -17.48 2.56
CA VAL A 632 7.23 -16.66 3.12
C VAL A 632 7.25 -15.27 2.48
N GLY A 633 6.15 -14.94 1.80
CA GLY A 633 5.88 -13.63 1.21
C GLY A 633 5.04 -12.77 2.15
N LEU A 634 5.35 -11.47 2.23
CA LEU A 634 4.58 -10.50 2.99
C LEU A 634 4.22 -9.32 2.09
N HIS A 635 2.97 -8.91 2.15
CA HIS A 635 2.49 -7.64 1.63
C HIS A 635 1.59 -6.96 2.67
N THR A 636 1.74 -5.65 2.83
CA THR A 636 0.94 -4.89 3.80
C THR A 636 0.40 -3.63 3.17
N GLU A 637 -0.88 -3.35 3.35
CA GLU A 637 -1.54 -2.12 2.90
C GLU A 637 -2.09 -1.31 4.07
N VAL A 638 -1.65 -0.06 4.19
CA VAL A 638 -2.10 0.82 5.27
C VAL A 638 -3.38 1.51 4.82
N PHE A 639 -4.48 1.13 5.45
CA PHE A 639 -5.76 1.83 5.42
C PHE A 639 -5.89 2.58 6.73
N ALA A 640 -5.30 3.75 6.78
CA ALA A 640 -5.45 4.69 7.87
C ALA A 640 -5.90 6.02 7.27
N LEU A 641 -7.00 6.55 7.78
CA LEU A 641 -7.25 7.99 7.67
C LEU A 641 -6.28 8.71 8.63
#